data_AF-A0A0C9X1K3-F1
#
_entry.id   AF-A0A0C9X1K3-F1
#
_cell.length_a   1.000
_cell.length_b   1.000
_cell.length_c   1.000
_cell.angle_alpha   90.00
_cell.angle_beta   90.00
_cell.angle_gamma   90.00
#
_symmetry.space_group_name_H-M   'P 1'
#
loop_
_entity.id
_entity.type
_entity.pdbx_description
1 polymer ?
#
loop_
_entity_poly.entity_id
_entity_poly.type
_entity_poly.pdbx_seq_one_letter_code
_entity_poly.pdbx_strand_id
1 'polypeptide(L)'
;MASDSWRDTYALPDSVILRRVETTRRVQEAIQRKFGSKYTVELFGSTRFRTQLDHVAFHLLAPFQVHSPSILSVLMFIFGNQAIYNVRRLMGVFSRAGFKDIKATPFAAVPIVTVRDPKTGLYCDINVNERIGLFNSDLIKRYCQLSHILRPMLYEIKTWAKPLGLNNPSGGGPRSFSSYAFALMTIGFLQTKGLLPNLQVDIPTTMRATFWPMNRKHGKCHVGFDTSDSWEDTRSGAVDLPTILREWFLFWGQEFDTSLHVMDIRRGGLILDLFKVGTKPSQEIVVLDPFITTKPPNDERHPYAGPLNAESKDGKENGVISRSVTPIPSRPTTPKPPGPDQFRSGMLTIRIFSGRGLSLAPGVQVPDVIRRALDTTPPARKSTSNRESLQRKRYWWLPYVVLEFDKNEILIDALGGDLSNPIWNYRADLSAFPFFDVSRTSNISVSSYLRTAAAVQGQDDMGNDLLMARVDLTPMLEGHHASDQWYSATAGFGSFHLKIDFKPIRNEPLTIEAFDLLKVIGKGSFGKVMQVRKKDTQRIYALKTIRKAHIAQRPGEITHILAERTVLALVNNPFIVPLKFSFQNPDKLYLVMSFVNGGELFYHLQREGKFDQDRSRFYAAELLCALEHLHGFNVRSDLKPENILLDYTGHIALCDFGLCKLNMSETEKTNTFCGTPEYIAPELLESQGYTKTVDWWTLGVLLYEMMTGLPPFYDESVNTMYQRILTDPLNFPPDMPSEARSVMTGLLQRDPSKRLGANGGEEIKRHPFFAKYIDWNRLLAKKIQPPFKPSVESVLDVANFDPDFTNEEAQDSVVTDSALSETVQDQFRGFTYNPANEHLSESVSYPSAI
;
A
#
# COMPACT_ATOMS: atom_id res chain seq x y z
N MET A 1 22.06 -4.63 -61.46
CA MET A 1 21.03 -5.62 -61.08
C MET A 1 21.64 -6.59 -60.07
N ALA A 2 21.79 -6.15 -58.82
CA ALA A 2 22.04 -7.06 -57.71
C ALA A 2 20.66 -7.49 -57.20
N SER A 3 20.39 -8.80 -57.25
CA SER A 3 19.10 -9.38 -56.92
C SER A 3 18.64 -8.99 -55.53
N ASP A 4 17.34 -8.71 -55.40
CA ASP A 4 16.53 -8.55 -54.18
C ASP A 4 16.57 -9.80 -53.23
N SER A 5 17.68 -10.56 -53.16
CA SER A 5 17.76 -11.89 -52.53
C SER A 5 17.50 -11.91 -51.02
N TRP A 6 17.65 -10.77 -50.35
CA TRP A 6 17.31 -10.64 -48.93
C TRP A 6 15.79 -10.58 -48.71
N ARG A 7 15.02 -10.07 -49.69
CA ARG A 7 13.55 -10.05 -49.63
C ARG A 7 13.01 -11.48 -49.64
N ASP A 8 13.61 -12.36 -50.43
CA ASP A 8 13.16 -13.76 -50.56
C ASP A 8 13.62 -14.64 -49.40
N THR A 9 14.79 -14.38 -48.80
CA THR A 9 15.34 -15.20 -47.70
C THR A 9 14.59 -15.02 -46.38
N TYR A 10 14.03 -13.82 -46.14
CA TYR A 10 13.31 -13.48 -44.90
C TYR A 10 11.83 -13.12 -45.15
N ALA A 11 11.31 -13.32 -46.37
CA ALA A 11 9.89 -13.25 -46.63
C ALA A 11 9.17 -14.43 -45.94
N LEU A 12 8.00 -14.13 -45.38
CA LEU A 12 7.11 -15.19 -44.92
C LEU A 12 6.58 -15.96 -46.13
N PRO A 13 6.55 -17.30 -46.08
CA PRO A 13 5.91 -18.08 -47.13
C PRO A 13 4.46 -17.63 -47.37
N ASP A 14 4.00 -17.65 -48.62
CA ASP A 14 2.62 -17.25 -48.98
C ASP A 14 1.57 -18.04 -48.20
N SER A 15 1.85 -19.32 -47.91
CA SER A 15 1.01 -20.17 -47.08
C SER A 15 0.83 -19.63 -45.66
N VAL A 16 1.86 -19.03 -45.07
CA VAL A 16 1.82 -18.40 -43.74
C VAL A 16 1.05 -17.08 -43.81
N ILE A 17 1.23 -16.31 -44.88
CA ILE A 17 0.50 -15.05 -45.11
C ILE A 17 -1.00 -15.33 -45.22
N LEU A 18 -1.40 -16.33 -46.01
CA LEU A 18 -2.79 -16.73 -46.18
C LEU A 18 -3.41 -17.22 -44.87
N ARG A 19 -2.70 -18.06 -44.10
CA ARG A 19 -3.14 -18.50 -42.76
C ARG A 19 -3.37 -17.31 -41.82
N ARG A 20 -2.52 -16.27 -41.88
CA ARG A 20 -2.68 -15.05 -41.06
C ARG A 20 -3.88 -14.21 -41.47
N VAL A 21 -4.10 -14.03 -42.77
CA VAL A 21 -5.26 -13.29 -43.29
C VAL A 21 -6.55 -13.97 -42.84
N GLU A 22 -6.64 -15.29 -43.00
CA GLU A 22 -7.82 -16.06 -42.58
C GLU A 22 -8.06 -15.99 -41.07
N THR A 23 -6.99 -16.10 -40.26
CA THR A 23 -7.09 -15.99 -38.79
C THR A 23 -7.57 -14.59 -38.37
N THR A 24 -7.03 -13.54 -38.99
CA THR A 24 -7.41 -12.13 -38.72
C THR A 24 -8.90 -11.92 -39.02
N ARG A 25 -9.37 -12.40 -40.17
CA ARG A 25 -10.78 -12.31 -40.57
C ARG A 25 -11.70 -12.97 -39.53
N ARG A 26 -11.34 -14.17 -39.06
CA ARG A 26 -12.16 -14.91 -38.09
C ARG A 26 -12.19 -14.28 -36.70
N VAL A 27 -11.06 -13.74 -36.24
CA VAL A 27 -11.01 -12.98 -34.98
C VAL A 27 -11.88 -11.72 -35.10
N GLN A 28 -11.77 -10.98 -36.20
CA GLN A 28 -12.59 -9.81 -36.50
C GLN A 28 -14.09 -10.13 -36.49
N GLU A 29 -14.51 -11.23 -37.10
CA GLU A 29 -15.91 -11.68 -37.13
C GLU A 29 -16.44 -12.05 -35.73
N ALA A 30 -15.64 -12.76 -34.93
CA ALA A 30 -16.01 -13.14 -33.57
C ALA A 30 -16.26 -11.91 -32.68
N ILE A 31 -15.39 -10.90 -32.81
CA ILE A 31 -15.52 -9.62 -32.13
C ILE A 31 -16.75 -8.86 -32.62
N GLN A 32 -16.93 -8.68 -33.93
CA GLN A 32 -18.05 -7.92 -34.48
C GLN A 32 -19.40 -8.54 -34.13
N ARG A 33 -19.51 -9.87 -34.16
CA ARG A 33 -20.74 -10.58 -33.80
C ARG A 33 -21.17 -10.30 -32.35
N LYS A 34 -20.23 -10.11 -31.42
CA LYS A 34 -20.56 -9.86 -30.01
C LYS A 34 -20.66 -8.37 -29.67
N PHE A 35 -19.77 -7.56 -30.20
CA PHE A 35 -19.58 -6.17 -29.77
C PHE A 35 -20.04 -5.14 -30.82
N GLY A 36 -20.36 -5.57 -32.04
CA GLY A 36 -20.82 -4.73 -33.15
C GLY A 36 -19.72 -4.39 -34.14
N SER A 37 -20.11 -3.91 -35.33
CA SER A 37 -19.23 -3.61 -36.48
C SER A 37 -18.22 -2.48 -36.24
N LYS A 38 -18.39 -1.72 -35.15
CA LYS A 38 -17.58 -0.56 -34.80
C LYS A 38 -16.21 -0.89 -34.21
N TYR A 39 -15.93 -2.16 -33.90
CA TYR A 39 -14.65 -2.62 -33.36
C TYR A 39 -13.80 -3.26 -34.46
N THR A 40 -12.52 -2.85 -34.55
CA THR A 40 -11.59 -3.38 -35.55
C THR A 40 -10.42 -4.13 -34.91
N VAL A 41 -9.94 -5.17 -35.60
CA VAL A 41 -8.81 -6.00 -35.19
C VAL A 41 -7.66 -5.74 -36.15
N GLU A 42 -6.53 -5.30 -35.64
CA GLU A 42 -5.33 -5.02 -36.44
C GLU A 42 -4.13 -5.84 -35.98
N LEU A 43 -3.23 -6.18 -36.91
CA LEU A 43 -1.96 -6.84 -36.56
C LEU A 43 -1.08 -5.91 -35.72
N PHE A 44 -0.28 -6.48 -34.81
CA PHE A 44 0.57 -5.74 -33.87
C PHE A 44 2.00 -6.29 -33.82
N GLY A 45 2.97 -5.47 -33.42
CA GLY A 45 4.33 -5.87 -33.07
C GLY A 45 5.12 -6.59 -34.18
N SER A 46 5.86 -7.65 -33.80
CA SER A 46 6.68 -8.50 -34.70
C SER A 46 5.91 -9.02 -35.92
N THR A 47 4.60 -9.24 -35.76
CA THR A 47 3.72 -9.71 -36.81
C THR A 47 3.56 -8.67 -37.93
N ARG A 48 3.49 -7.36 -37.63
CA ARG A 48 3.51 -6.28 -38.64
C ARG A 48 4.84 -6.18 -39.38
N PHE A 49 5.94 -6.52 -38.72
CA PHE A 49 7.28 -6.55 -39.34
C PHE A 49 7.54 -7.83 -40.14
N ARG A 50 6.61 -8.80 -40.14
CA ARG A 50 6.78 -10.12 -40.78
C ARG A 50 7.97 -10.93 -40.22
N THR A 51 8.32 -10.74 -38.96
CA THR A 51 9.51 -11.36 -38.34
C THR A 51 9.21 -12.67 -37.58
N GLN A 52 7.95 -13.09 -37.52
CA GLN A 52 7.51 -14.27 -36.77
C GLN A 52 6.79 -15.22 -37.73
N LEU A 53 7.01 -16.53 -37.64
CA LEU A 53 6.42 -17.51 -38.56
C LEU A 53 5.05 -18.00 -38.06
N ASP A 54 4.99 -18.63 -36.88
CA ASP A 54 3.83 -19.42 -36.45
C ASP A 54 2.93 -18.77 -35.38
N HIS A 55 3.07 -17.45 -35.18
CA HIS A 55 2.32 -16.73 -34.16
C HIS A 55 1.86 -15.37 -34.68
N VAL A 56 0.71 -14.90 -34.18
CA VAL A 56 0.07 -13.66 -34.61
C VAL A 56 -0.29 -12.84 -33.39
N ALA A 57 0.09 -11.57 -33.38
CA ALA A 57 -0.33 -10.62 -32.36
C ALA A 57 -1.35 -9.65 -32.95
N PHE A 58 -2.44 -9.42 -32.23
CA PHE A 58 -3.54 -8.56 -32.60
C PHE A 58 -3.75 -7.44 -31.59
N HIS A 59 -4.28 -6.35 -32.07
CA HIS A 59 -4.76 -5.21 -31.30
C HIS A 59 -6.24 -5.02 -31.59
N LEU A 60 -7.06 -4.93 -30.54
CA LEU A 60 -8.49 -4.67 -30.65
C LEU A 60 -8.80 -3.18 -30.43
N LEU A 61 -9.33 -2.50 -31.45
CA LEU A 61 -9.58 -1.06 -31.45
C LEU A 61 -11.07 -0.73 -31.27
N ALA A 62 -11.35 0.22 -30.38
CA ALA A 62 -12.68 0.80 -30.17
C ALA A 62 -12.84 2.16 -30.89
N PRO A 63 -14.06 2.54 -31.31
CA PRO A 63 -14.28 3.71 -32.17
C PRO A 63 -14.25 5.07 -31.47
N PHE A 64 -14.20 5.14 -30.12
CA PHE A 64 -14.27 6.39 -29.36
C PHE A 64 -13.15 6.56 -28.33
N GLN A 65 -11.89 6.50 -28.76
CA GLN A 65 -10.79 6.99 -27.95
C GLN A 65 -9.85 7.87 -28.79
N VAL A 66 -9.98 9.17 -28.55
CA VAL A 66 -8.97 10.18 -28.87
C VAL A 66 -8.00 10.23 -27.69
N HIS A 67 -6.72 10.26 -28.03
CA HIS A 67 -5.54 10.32 -27.17
C HIS A 67 -5.68 11.08 -25.84
N SER A 68 -5.39 10.42 -24.71
CA SER A 68 -4.60 11.00 -23.60
C SER A 68 -4.17 9.90 -22.60
N PRO A 69 -2.92 9.93 -22.09
CA PRO A 69 -2.41 8.97 -21.12
C PRO A 69 -2.49 9.53 -19.69
N SER A 70 -3.35 8.94 -18.87
CA SER A 70 -3.33 8.83 -17.39
C SER A 70 -4.76 8.80 -16.85
N ILE A 71 -5.01 7.95 -15.86
CA ILE A 71 -6.12 8.01 -14.88
C ILE A 71 -7.55 7.82 -15.40
N LEU A 72 -7.82 7.95 -16.70
CA LEU A 72 -9.15 7.70 -17.27
C LEU A 72 -9.60 6.22 -17.16
N SER A 73 -8.68 5.28 -16.97
CA SER A 73 -8.98 3.85 -16.84
C SER A 73 -9.63 3.46 -15.51
N VAL A 74 -9.43 4.26 -14.46
CA VAL A 74 -10.08 4.05 -13.15
C VAL A 74 -11.45 4.75 -13.12
N LEU A 75 -11.58 5.93 -13.73
CA LEU A 75 -12.87 6.63 -13.84
C LEU A 75 -13.84 5.99 -14.85
N MET A 76 -13.35 5.29 -15.89
CA MET A 76 -14.20 4.47 -16.77
C MET A 76 -14.76 3.21 -16.10
N PHE A 77 -14.21 2.81 -14.95
CA PHE A 77 -14.75 1.70 -14.15
C PHE A 77 -16.00 2.11 -13.36
N ILE A 78 -16.19 3.41 -13.10
CA ILE A 78 -17.27 3.94 -12.25
C ILE A 78 -18.53 4.30 -13.07
N PHE A 79 -18.43 4.66 -14.36
CA PHE A 79 -19.61 5.07 -15.14
C PHE A 79 -19.66 4.53 -16.59
N GLY A 80 -20.27 3.34 -16.77
CA GLY A 80 -21.34 3.18 -17.77
C GLY A 80 -21.05 2.77 -19.23
N ASN A 81 -19.83 2.43 -19.67
CA ASN A 81 -19.65 1.81 -21.01
C ASN A 81 -18.41 0.90 -21.12
N GLN A 82 -18.51 -0.20 -21.90
CA GLN A 82 -17.41 -1.02 -22.53
C GLN A 82 -17.19 -2.50 -22.09
N ALA A 83 -18.06 -3.41 -22.55
CA ALA A 83 -17.97 -4.87 -22.40
C ALA A 83 -16.69 -5.57 -22.93
N ILE A 84 -15.86 -4.90 -23.72
CA ILE A 84 -14.80 -5.52 -24.54
C ILE A 84 -13.44 -5.63 -23.83
N TYR A 85 -13.18 -4.80 -22.81
CA TYR A 85 -11.94 -4.82 -22.02
C TYR A 85 -11.97 -5.85 -20.87
N ASN A 86 -13.11 -6.51 -20.66
CA ASN A 86 -13.22 -7.62 -19.74
C ASN A 86 -12.67 -8.91 -20.39
N VAL A 87 -11.43 -9.28 -20.05
CA VAL A 87 -10.75 -10.46 -20.61
C VAL A 87 -11.51 -11.77 -20.37
N ARG A 88 -12.22 -11.91 -19.25
CA ARG A 88 -13.08 -13.08 -18.99
C ARG A 88 -14.24 -13.16 -19.98
N ARG A 89 -14.83 -12.00 -20.34
CA ARG A 89 -15.91 -11.92 -21.34
C ARG A 89 -15.39 -12.23 -22.74
N LEU A 90 -14.20 -11.75 -23.11
CA LEU A 90 -13.52 -12.06 -24.37
C LEU A 90 -13.20 -13.56 -24.51
N MET A 91 -12.69 -14.21 -23.46
CA MET A 91 -12.51 -15.67 -23.46
C MET A 91 -13.79 -16.41 -23.83
N GLY A 92 -14.93 -15.99 -23.24
CA GLY A 92 -16.23 -16.56 -23.58
C GLY A 92 -16.68 -16.28 -25.02
N VAL A 93 -16.24 -15.18 -25.64
CA VAL A 93 -16.50 -14.90 -27.07
C VAL A 93 -15.72 -15.86 -27.96
N PHE A 94 -14.43 -16.02 -27.73
CA PHE A 94 -13.59 -16.91 -28.54
C PHE A 94 -13.93 -18.38 -28.34
N SER A 95 -14.31 -18.78 -27.12
CA SER A 95 -14.81 -20.12 -26.84
C SER A 95 -16.07 -20.43 -27.66
N ARG A 96 -17.06 -19.52 -27.67
CA ARG A 96 -18.28 -19.67 -28.50
C ARG A 96 -18.01 -19.59 -30.02
N ALA A 97 -16.95 -18.91 -30.43
CA ALA A 97 -16.51 -18.85 -31.83
C ALA A 97 -15.67 -20.07 -32.26
N GLY A 98 -15.46 -21.04 -31.36
CA GLY A 98 -14.79 -22.32 -31.65
C GLY A 98 -13.26 -22.26 -31.63
N PHE A 99 -12.65 -21.24 -31.04
CA PHE A 99 -11.20 -21.20 -30.82
C PHE A 99 -10.81 -22.14 -29.66
N LYS A 100 -9.57 -22.64 -29.69
CA LYS A 100 -9.03 -23.60 -28.71
C LYS A 100 -7.89 -22.98 -27.90
N ASP A 101 -7.44 -23.67 -26.86
CA ASP A 101 -6.27 -23.31 -26.05
C ASP A 101 -6.33 -21.85 -25.53
N ILE A 102 -7.50 -21.46 -25.02
CA ILE A 102 -7.80 -20.08 -24.60
C ILE A 102 -7.20 -19.81 -23.22
N LYS A 103 -6.30 -18.82 -23.13
CA LYS A 103 -5.66 -18.39 -21.88
C LYS A 103 -5.75 -16.88 -21.75
N ALA A 104 -6.20 -16.39 -20.59
CA ALA A 104 -6.07 -14.98 -20.25
C ALA A 104 -4.85 -14.74 -19.38
N THR A 105 -4.15 -13.65 -19.65
CA THR A 105 -3.05 -13.15 -18.84
C THR A 105 -3.43 -11.75 -18.36
N PRO A 106 -4.27 -11.63 -17.32
CA PRO A 106 -4.80 -10.33 -16.87
C PRO A 106 -3.73 -9.46 -16.19
N PHE A 107 -2.65 -10.08 -15.70
CA PHE A 107 -1.56 -9.42 -14.97
C PHE A 107 -0.37 -9.02 -15.86
N ALA A 108 -0.47 -9.18 -17.19
CA ALA A 108 0.48 -8.57 -18.10
C ALA A 108 0.29 -7.04 -18.08
N ALA A 109 1.34 -6.27 -18.39
CA ALA A 109 1.26 -4.79 -18.41
C ALA A 109 0.10 -4.27 -19.30
N VAL A 110 -0.32 -5.06 -20.29
CA VAL A 110 -1.62 -4.92 -20.94
C VAL A 110 -2.31 -6.28 -20.94
N PRO A 111 -3.62 -6.39 -20.59
CA PRO A 111 -4.30 -7.67 -20.56
C PRO A 111 -4.31 -8.36 -21.94
N ILE A 112 -3.81 -9.59 -22.00
CA ILE A 112 -3.72 -10.40 -23.22
C ILE A 112 -4.66 -11.60 -23.12
N VAL A 113 -5.37 -11.89 -24.21
CA VAL A 113 -6.07 -13.17 -24.41
C VAL A 113 -5.36 -13.94 -25.52
N THR A 114 -4.75 -15.06 -25.15
CA THR A 114 -4.12 -16.00 -26.09
C THR A 114 -5.14 -17.04 -26.52
N VAL A 115 -5.26 -17.29 -27.82
CA VAL A 115 -6.14 -18.32 -28.39
C VAL A 115 -5.45 -19.05 -29.53
N ARG A 116 -5.82 -20.29 -29.79
CA ARG A 116 -5.41 -21.04 -30.98
C ARG A 116 -6.57 -21.12 -31.97
N ASP A 117 -6.31 -20.72 -33.21
CA ASP A 117 -7.26 -20.94 -34.30
C ASP A 117 -7.15 -22.40 -34.80
N PRO A 118 -8.19 -23.25 -34.65
CA PRO A 118 -8.13 -24.64 -35.10
C PRO A 118 -8.14 -24.81 -36.63
N LYS A 119 -8.56 -23.83 -37.44
CA LYS A 119 -8.53 -23.96 -38.91
C LYS A 119 -7.16 -23.66 -39.49
N THR A 120 -6.48 -22.66 -38.94
CA THR A 120 -5.17 -22.24 -39.44
C THR A 120 -4.02 -22.81 -38.60
N GLY A 121 -4.32 -23.31 -37.40
CA GLY A 121 -3.34 -23.84 -36.45
C GLY A 121 -2.50 -22.78 -35.73
N LEU A 122 -2.74 -21.49 -36.00
CA LEU A 122 -1.93 -20.39 -35.45
C LEU A 122 -2.34 -20.02 -34.02
N TYR A 123 -1.34 -19.71 -33.20
CA TYR A 123 -1.54 -19.07 -31.90
C TYR A 123 -1.63 -17.56 -32.07
N CYS A 124 -2.57 -16.97 -31.33
CA CYS A 124 -2.98 -15.59 -31.47
C CYS A 124 -2.98 -14.92 -30.09
N ASP A 125 -2.18 -13.88 -29.91
CA ASP A 125 -2.27 -13.01 -28.74
C ASP A 125 -3.10 -11.79 -29.09
N ILE A 126 -4.18 -11.56 -28.36
CA ILE A 126 -5.06 -10.41 -28.57
C ILE A 126 -4.84 -9.44 -27.42
N ASN A 127 -4.18 -8.33 -27.75
CA ASN A 127 -3.94 -7.23 -26.85
C ASN A 127 -5.13 -6.25 -26.90
N VAL A 128 -5.65 -5.88 -25.73
CA VAL A 128 -6.73 -4.92 -25.59
C VAL A 128 -6.15 -3.57 -25.14
N ASN A 129 -5.76 -2.72 -26.09
CA ASN A 129 -4.99 -1.49 -25.82
C ASN A 129 -5.51 -0.28 -26.64
N GLU A 130 -4.92 0.91 -26.46
CA GLU A 130 -5.16 2.13 -27.27
C GLU A 130 -4.18 2.26 -28.45
N ARG A 131 -4.50 3.08 -29.48
CA ARG A 131 -3.79 3.18 -30.79
C ARG A 131 -2.27 3.45 -30.76
N ILE A 132 -1.68 3.79 -29.60
CA ILE A 132 -0.26 4.19 -29.46
C ILE A 132 0.71 3.06 -29.90
N GLY A 133 0.42 1.80 -29.57
CA GLY A 133 1.26 0.67 -29.97
C GLY A 133 1.33 0.43 -31.49
N LEU A 134 0.30 0.82 -32.23
CA LEU A 134 0.26 0.68 -33.68
C LEU A 134 1.16 1.71 -34.38
N PHE A 135 1.19 2.95 -33.90
CA PHE A 135 2.09 3.99 -34.43
C PHE A 135 3.57 3.60 -34.27
N ASN A 136 3.91 3.07 -33.11
CA ASN A 136 5.21 2.48 -32.80
C ASN A 136 5.59 1.34 -33.76
N SER A 137 4.62 0.48 -34.06
CA SER A 137 4.79 -0.57 -35.07
C SER A 137 4.89 -0.02 -36.50
N ASP A 138 4.27 1.11 -36.82
CA ASP A 138 4.40 1.71 -38.16
C ASP A 138 5.74 2.44 -38.35
N LEU A 139 6.26 3.05 -37.29
CA LEU A 139 7.59 3.68 -37.29
C LEU A 139 8.70 2.65 -37.57
N ILE A 140 8.74 1.56 -36.80
CA ILE A 140 9.73 0.50 -37.00
C ILE A 140 9.57 -0.14 -38.38
N LYS A 141 8.33 -0.30 -38.88
CA LYS A 141 8.09 -0.83 -40.24
C LYS A 141 8.77 0.04 -41.31
N ARG A 142 8.73 1.36 -41.16
CA ARG A 142 9.39 2.32 -42.07
C ARG A 142 10.91 2.24 -41.99
N TYR A 143 11.49 2.17 -40.78
CA TYR A 143 12.93 1.91 -40.62
C TYR A 143 13.36 0.61 -41.30
N CYS A 144 12.56 -0.45 -41.15
CA CYS A 144 12.75 -1.74 -41.82
C CYS A 144 12.48 -1.70 -43.33
N GLN A 145 11.94 -0.61 -43.88
CA GLN A 145 11.82 -0.37 -45.33
C GLN A 145 12.99 0.46 -45.85
N LEU A 146 13.55 1.34 -45.02
CA LEU A 146 14.70 2.18 -45.36
C LEU A 146 16.01 1.41 -45.31
N SER A 147 16.19 0.53 -44.32
CA SER A 147 17.41 -0.26 -44.19
C SER A 147 17.16 -1.75 -44.44
N HIS A 148 17.90 -2.28 -45.42
CA HIS A 148 17.82 -3.68 -45.81
C HIS A 148 18.41 -4.64 -44.76
N ILE A 149 19.32 -4.16 -43.90
CA ILE A 149 19.98 -4.98 -42.86
C ILE A 149 19.21 -5.05 -41.55
N LEU A 150 18.30 -4.09 -41.30
CA LEU A 150 17.58 -4.00 -40.03
C LEU A 150 16.67 -5.21 -39.79
N ARG A 151 15.87 -5.65 -40.79
CA ARG A 151 14.98 -6.81 -40.62
C ARG A 151 15.75 -8.10 -40.29
N PRO A 152 16.81 -8.48 -41.04
CA PRO A 152 17.67 -9.60 -40.66
C PRO A 152 18.29 -9.45 -39.28
N MET A 153 18.82 -8.27 -38.91
CA MET A 153 19.38 -8.07 -37.56
C MET A 153 18.34 -8.28 -36.46
N LEU A 154 17.13 -7.75 -36.61
CA LEU A 154 16.06 -7.95 -35.63
C LEU A 154 15.64 -9.41 -35.51
N TYR A 155 15.66 -10.15 -36.62
CA TYR A 155 15.38 -11.57 -36.62
C TYR A 155 16.48 -12.35 -35.89
N GLU A 156 17.75 -12.13 -36.21
CA GLU A 156 18.89 -12.82 -35.58
C GLU A 156 19.00 -12.49 -34.09
N ILE A 157 18.89 -11.22 -33.69
CA ILE A 157 18.96 -10.79 -32.29
C ILE A 157 17.82 -11.42 -31.48
N LYS A 158 16.61 -11.49 -32.02
CA LYS A 158 15.47 -12.12 -31.32
C LYS A 158 15.64 -13.63 -31.25
N THR A 159 16.12 -14.25 -32.31
CA THR A 159 16.38 -15.69 -32.36
C THR A 159 17.47 -16.09 -31.36
N TRP A 160 18.51 -15.26 -31.21
CA TRP A 160 19.54 -15.39 -30.18
C TRP A 160 18.99 -15.16 -28.76
N ALA A 161 18.22 -14.09 -28.54
CA ALA A 161 17.75 -13.70 -27.22
C ALA A 161 16.69 -14.65 -26.63
N LYS A 162 15.87 -15.28 -27.49
CA LYS A 162 14.73 -16.11 -27.07
C LYS A 162 15.12 -17.36 -26.26
N PRO A 163 16.04 -18.25 -26.69
CA PRO A 163 16.45 -19.42 -25.90
C PRO A 163 17.19 -19.04 -24.62
N LEU A 164 17.78 -17.83 -24.56
CA LEU A 164 18.47 -17.31 -23.37
C LEU A 164 17.53 -16.66 -22.34
N GLY A 165 16.22 -16.63 -22.60
CA GLY A 165 15.25 -15.94 -21.73
C GLY A 165 15.33 -14.40 -21.78
N LEU A 166 16.18 -13.83 -22.64
CA LEU A 166 16.39 -12.39 -22.79
C LEU A 166 15.30 -11.68 -23.60
N ASN A 167 14.41 -12.43 -24.27
CA ASN A 167 13.22 -11.92 -24.96
C ASN A 167 11.92 -12.59 -24.50
N ASN A 168 11.55 -12.45 -23.23
CA ASN A 168 10.36 -13.08 -22.66
C ASN A 168 9.51 -12.10 -21.82
N PRO A 169 8.76 -11.18 -22.45
CA PRO A 169 7.97 -10.15 -21.76
C PRO A 169 6.79 -10.70 -20.95
N SER A 170 6.49 -12.00 -21.07
CA SER A 170 5.34 -12.65 -20.40
C SER A 170 5.76 -13.69 -19.35
N GLY A 171 7.06 -14.01 -19.26
CA GLY A 171 7.59 -15.02 -18.35
C GLY A 171 7.98 -14.41 -17.01
N GLY A 172 7.61 -15.04 -15.90
CA GLY A 172 8.00 -14.64 -14.54
C GLY A 172 9.48 -14.92 -14.20
N GLY A 173 10.40 -14.73 -15.15
CA GLY A 173 11.84 -14.91 -15.01
C GLY A 173 12.61 -13.57 -14.93
N PRO A 174 13.95 -13.58 -15.02
CA PRO A 174 14.76 -12.38 -14.86
C PRO A 174 14.46 -11.30 -15.92
N ARG A 175 14.89 -10.06 -15.65
CA ARG A 175 14.68 -8.90 -16.53
C ARG A 175 15.01 -9.26 -17.98
N SER A 176 14.01 -9.22 -18.85
CA SER A 176 14.15 -9.50 -20.27
C SER A 176 13.76 -8.28 -21.09
N PHE A 177 14.35 -8.12 -22.27
CA PHE A 177 14.01 -7.04 -23.20
C PHE A 177 12.79 -7.44 -24.02
N SER A 178 11.84 -6.53 -24.24
CA SER A 178 10.79 -6.82 -25.22
C SER A 178 11.34 -6.84 -26.65
N SER A 179 10.55 -7.41 -27.54
CA SER A 179 10.81 -7.34 -28.99
C SER A 179 10.86 -5.91 -29.54
N TYR A 180 10.29 -4.93 -28.80
CA TYR A 180 10.29 -3.51 -29.16
C TYR A 180 11.59 -2.83 -28.67
N ALA A 181 12.03 -3.16 -27.45
CA ALA A 181 13.31 -2.72 -26.89
C ALA A 181 14.49 -3.12 -27.78
N PHE A 182 14.59 -4.39 -28.18
CA PHE A 182 15.64 -4.83 -29.11
C PHE A 182 15.61 -4.05 -30.42
N ALA A 183 14.41 -3.77 -30.96
CA ALA A 183 14.30 -3.02 -32.20
C ALA A 183 14.84 -1.59 -32.10
N LEU A 184 14.61 -0.94 -30.98
CA LEU A 184 15.07 0.43 -30.75
C LEU A 184 16.57 0.47 -30.44
N MET A 185 17.08 -0.51 -29.69
CA MET A 185 18.53 -0.66 -29.47
C MET A 185 19.26 -0.87 -30.80
N THR A 186 18.73 -1.69 -31.71
CA THR A 186 19.30 -1.87 -33.05
C THR A 186 19.21 -0.59 -33.89
N ILE A 187 18.07 0.11 -33.87
CA ILE A 187 17.93 1.40 -34.58
C ILE A 187 18.95 2.42 -34.05
N GLY A 188 19.09 2.58 -32.74
CA GLY A 188 20.03 3.53 -32.15
C GLY A 188 21.49 3.18 -32.39
N PHE A 189 21.86 1.89 -32.36
CA PHE A 189 23.18 1.43 -32.77
C PHE A 189 23.48 1.82 -34.22
N LEU A 190 22.55 1.52 -35.15
CA LEU A 190 22.73 1.85 -36.56
C LEU A 190 22.81 3.37 -36.78
N GLN A 191 22.03 4.17 -36.06
CA GLN A 191 22.11 5.64 -36.09
C GLN A 191 23.49 6.14 -35.61
N THR A 192 24.02 5.55 -34.53
CA THR A 192 25.35 5.91 -33.98
C THR A 192 26.47 5.61 -34.96
N LYS A 193 26.36 4.53 -35.73
CA LYS A 193 27.32 4.17 -36.79
C LYS A 193 27.10 4.96 -38.10
N GLY A 194 26.09 5.84 -38.15
CA GLY A 194 25.71 6.62 -39.33
C GLY A 194 25.09 5.78 -40.46
N LEU A 195 24.52 4.62 -40.12
CA LEU A 195 23.95 3.63 -41.06
C LEU A 195 22.43 3.70 -41.20
N LEU A 196 21.77 4.54 -40.39
CA LEU A 196 20.33 4.72 -40.41
C LEU A 196 19.99 6.18 -40.08
N PRO A 197 19.10 6.85 -40.83
CA PRO A 197 18.74 8.23 -40.56
C PRO A 197 17.90 8.33 -39.28
N ASN A 198 17.77 9.53 -38.71
CA ASN A 198 16.85 9.78 -37.62
C ASN A 198 15.49 10.26 -38.15
N LEU A 199 14.52 9.36 -38.29
CA LEU A 199 13.15 9.66 -38.75
C LEU A 199 12.29 10.36 -37.69
N GLN A 200 12.85 10.70 -36.53
CA GLN A 200 12.13 11.36 -35.43
C GLN A 200 12.41 12.87 -35.34
N VAL A 201 13.24 13.41 -36.24
CA VAL A 201 13.74 14.80 -36.18
C VAL A 201 12.63 15.83 -36.39
N ASP A 202 11.63 15.51 -37.23
CA ASP A 202 10.52 16.42 -37.58
C ASP A 202 9.21 16.16 -36.83
N ILE A 203 9.25 15.36 -35.77
CA ILE A 203 8.06 15.13 -34.93
C ILE A 203 7.79 16.42 -34.13
N PRO A 204 6.66 17.13 -34.35
CA PRO A 204 6.36 18.36 -33.63
C PRO A 204 6.39 18.13 -32.11
N THR A 205 6.81 19.12 -31.33
CA THR A 205 6.92 19.03 -29.87
C THR A 205 5.60 18.61 -29.20
N THR A 206 4.47 18.98 -29.80
CA THR A 206 3.10 18.58 -29.42
C THR A 206 2.76 17.12 -29.70
N MET A 207 3.47 16.44 -30.60
CA MET A 207 3.33 15.00 -30.88
C MET A 207 4.33 14.13 -30.12
N ARG A 208 5.43 14.68 -29.59
CA ARG A 208 6.33 13.94 -28.69
C ARG A 208 5.57 13.38 -27.47
N ALA A 209 4.55 14.12 -27.04
CA ALA A 209 3.52 13.77 -26.06
C ALA A 209 2.63 12.54 -26.40
N THR A 210 2.47 12.22 -27.69
CA THR A 210 1.62 11.11 -28.17
C THR A 210 2.41 9.81 -28.34
N PHE A 211 3.70 9.96 -28.61
CA PHE A 211 4.68 8.89 -28.69
C PHE A 211 5.13 8.50 -27.26
N TRP A 212 5.28 9.48 -26.36
CA TRP A 212 5.59 9.32 -24.93
C TRP A 212 4.85 10.36 -24.10
N PRO A 213 4.25 10.00 -22.94
CA PRO A 213 3.17 10.79 -22.35
C PRO A 213 3.64 12.17 -21.86
N MET A 214 3.15 13.22 -22.53
CA MET A 214 2.93 14.57 -22.01
C MET A 214 1.52 14.98 -22.47
N ASN A 215 0.80 15.78 -21.68
CA ASN A 215 -0.64 15.98 -21.86
C ASN A 215 -0.95 17.40 -22.42
N ARG A 216 -1.65 17.52 -23.58
CA ARG A 216 -2.85 18.37 -23.82
C ARG A 216 -3.26 18.49 -25.31
N LYS A 217 -4.54 18.89 -25.48
CA LYS A 217 -5.54 18.63 -26.55
C LYS A 217 -5.53 19.57 -27.80
N HIS A 218 -5.84 19.00 -28.98
CA HIS A 218 -6.97 19.31 -29.92
C HIS A 218 -6.60 19.21 -31.42
N GLY A 219 -7.51 18.62 -32.21
CA GLY A 219 -7.58 18.73 -33.69
C GLY A 219 -7.26 17.45 -34.48
N LYS A 220 -8.08 17.10 -35.47
CA LYS A 220 -7.97 15.88 -36.30
C LYS A 220 -6.61 15.77 -36.99
N CYS A 221 -6.06 14.55 -37.00
CA CYS A 221 -4.71 14.21 -37.44
C CYS A 221 -4.64 13.87 -38.93
N HIS A 222 -3.87 14.65 -39.68
CA HIS A 222 -3.16 14.22 -40.90
C HIS A 222 -1.74 14.78 -40.79
N VAL A 223 -0.77 13.95 -40.43
CA VAL A 223 0.66 14.32 -40.52
C VAL A 223 1.38 13.25 -41.32
N GLY A 224 1.85 13.66 -42.50
CA GLY A 224 2.81 12.92 -43.31
C GLY A 224 4.18 13.03 -42.67
N PHE A 225 4.95 11.96 -42.77
CA PHE A 225 6.37 11.99 -42.43
C PHE A 225 7.09 12.48 -43.67
N ASP A 226 8.03 13.40 -43.50
CA ASP A 226 8.85 13.84 -44.62
C ASP A 226 9.75 12.66 -45.05
N THR A 227 9.43 12.08 -46.20
CA THR A 227 10.27 11.08 -46.88
C THR A 227 11.08 11.73 -48.01
N SER A 228 11.09 13.07 -48.09
CA SER A 228 11.48 13.77 -49.31
C SER A 228 12.97 14.02 -49.49
N ASP A 229 13.79 13.92 -48.44
CA ASP A 229 15.23 14.04 -48.62
C ASP A 229 15.86 12.66 -48.78
N SER A 230 15.85 12.18 -50.03
CA SER A 230 16.83 11.30 -50.67
C SER A 230 17.91 10.69 -49.76
N TRP A 231 17.53 9.83 -48.82
CA TRP A 231 18.49 9.02 -48.09
C TRP A 231 18.91 7.88 -49.01
N GLU A 232 20.01 8.07 -49.71
CA GLU A 232 20.71 6.98 -50.36
C GLU A 232 21.48 6.19 -49.31
N ASP A 233 21.33 4.87 -49.33
CA ASP A 233 22.12 3.94 -48.49
C ASP A 233 23.57 4.00 -48.95
N THR A 234 24.30 5.03 -48.50
CA THR A 234 25.68 5.35 -48.88
C THR A 234 26.68 4.24 -48.56
N ARG A 235 26.25 3.17 -47.84
CA ARG A 235 27.07 1.99 -47.54
C ARG A 235 26.43 0.67 -47.98
N SER A 236 25.46 0.69 -48.90
CA SER A 236 24.69 -0.48 -49.36
C SER A 236 25.53 -1.60 -50.01
N GLY A 237 26.86 -1.49 -50.06
CA GLY A 237 27.77 -2.49 -50.62
C GLY A 237 28.87 -3.01 -49.70
N ALA A 238 29.00 -2.54 -48.44
CA ALA A 238 30.22 -2.80 -47.67
C ALA A 238 30.05 -3.51 -46.31
N VAL A 239 28.82 -3.74 -45.82
CA VAL A 239 28.62 -4.31 -44.48
C VAL A 239 27.78 -5.58 -44.54
N ASP A 240 28.40 -6.72 -44.33
CA ASP A 240 27.73 -8.01 -44.23
C ASP A 240 27.08 -8.20 -42.85
N LEU A 241 25.96 -8.94 -42.82
CA LEU A 241 25.15 -9.17 -41.62
C LEU A 241 25.97 -9.70 -40.41
N PRO A 242 26.91 -10.66 -40.58
CA PRO A 242 27.73 -11.15 -39.47
C PRO A 242 28.62 -10.07 -38.83
N THR A 243 29.25 -9.23 -39.65
CA THR A 243 30.14 -8.17 -39.15
C THR A 243 29.35 -7.15 -38.34
N ILE A 244 28.21 -6.69 -38.85
CA ILE A 244 27.42 -5.69 -38.12
C ILE A 244 26.70 -6.26 -36.89
N LEU A 245 26.31 -7.53 -36.90
CA LEU A 245 25.80 -8.20 -35.71
C LEU A 245 26.87 -8.30 -34.64
N ARG A 246 28.10 -8.67 -35.02
CA ARG A 246 29.25 -8.69 -34.11
C ARG A 246 29.51 -7.31 -33.52
N GLU A 247 29.51 -6.26 -34.34
CA GLU A 247 29.65 -4.89 -33.84
C GLU A 247 28.50 -4.48 -32.91
N TRP A 248 27.26 -4.90 -33.19
CA TRP A 248 26.13 -4.64 -32.30
C TRP A 248 26.36 -5.27 -30.92
N PHE A 249 26.82 -6.53 -30.86
CA PHE A 249 27.15 -7.19 -29.59
C PHE A 249 28.33 -6.56 -28.86
N LEU A 250 29.40 -6.18 -29.58
CA LEU A 250 30.55 -5.50 -28.98
C LEU A 250 30.16 -4.12 -28.46
N PHE A 251 29.35 -3.39 -29.21
CA PHE A 251 28.86 -2.07 -28.82
C PHE A 251 28.10 -2.16 -27.50
N TRP A 252 27.08 -3.00 -27.41
CA TRP A 252 26.28 -3.11 -26.17
C TRP A 252 27.00 -3.85 -25.04
N GLY A 253 27.96 -4.72 -25.36
CA GLY A 253 28.68 -5.53 -24.37
C GLY A 253 29.92 -4.87 -23.79
N GLN A 254 30.56 -3.95 -24.52
CA GLN A 254 31.89 -3.42 -24.14
C GLN A 254 32.09 -1.93 -24.49
N GLU A 255 31.63 -1.44 -25.64
CA GLU A 255 31.94 -0.07 -26.10
C GLU A 255 30.96 0.99 -25.58
N PHE A 256 29.73 0.60 -25.25
CA PHE A 256 28.70 1.52 -24.77
C PHE A 256 28.89 1.79 -23.27
N ASP A 257 29.51 2.92 -22.95
CA ASP A 257 29.69 3.35 -21.56
C ASP A 257 28.37 3.86 -20.97
N THR A 258 27.72 2.97 -20.21
CA THR A 258 26.46 3.20 -19.48
C THR A 258 26.53 4.30 -18.42
N SER A 259 27.73 4.73 -18.04
CA SER A 259 27.96 5.77 -17.04
C SER A 259 28.05 7.18 -17.66
N LEU A 260 28.37 7.25 -18.96
CA LEU A 260 28.52 8.49 -19.72
C LEU A 260 27.36 8.73 -20.68
N HIS A 261 26.74 7.65 -21.19
CA HIS A 261 25.71 7.71 -22.22
C HIS A 261 24.38 7.15 -21.70
N VAL A 262 23.34 7.98 -21.77
CA VAL A 262 21.96 7.54 -21.55
C VAL A 262 21.26 7.47 -22.91
N MET A 263 20.76 6.29 -23.26
CA MET A 263 19.94 6.12 -24.45
C MET A 263 18.48 6.38 -24.09
N ASP A 264 17.95 7.55 -24.44
CA ASP A 264 16.52 7.84 -24.28
C ASP A 264 15.79 7.54 -25.58
N ILE A 265 15.25 6.33 -25.61
CA ILE A 265 14.45 5.82 -26.72
C ILE A 265 13.19 6.69 -26.96
N ARG A 266 12.72 7.43 -25.95
CA ARG A 266 11.57 8.37 -26.04
C ARG A 266 11.91 9.65 -26.80
N ARG A 267 13.20 9.95 -26.94
CA ARG A 267 13.74 11.14 -27.61
C ARG A 267 14.51 10.81 -28.89
N GLY A 268 14.42 9.57 -29.37
CA GLY A 268 14.97 9.17 -30.66
C GLY A 268 16.44 8.78 -30.66
N GLY A 269 16.99 8.36 -29.52
CA GLY A 269 18.34 7.79 -29.45
C GLY A 269 19.20 8.36 -28.32
N LEU A 270 20.52 8.36 -28.52
CA LEU A 270 21.52 8.82 -27.55
C LEU A 270 21.24 10.27 -27.10
N ILE A 271 21.17 10.49 -25.78
CA ILE A 271 21.24 11.83 -25.19
C ILE A 271 22.70 12.10 -24.80
N LEU A 272 23.30 13.15 -25.38
CA LEU A 272 24.71 13.49 -25.17
C LEU A 272 24.99 14.48 -24.02
N ASP A 273 23.99 15.03 -23.33
CA ASP A 273 24.19 16.13 -22.38
C ASP A 273 23.83 15.80 -20.92
N LEU A 274 24.71 15.08 -20.21
CA LEU A 274 24.62 14.93 -18.75
C LEU A 274 25.79 15.55 -17.96
N PHE A 275 26.76 16.18 -18.63
CA PHE A 275 27.86 16.89 -17.95
C PHE A 275 27.58 18.38 -17.73
N LYS A 276 26.53 18.70 -16.95
CA LYS A 276 26.53 19.93 -16.13
C LYS A 276 25.92 19.64 -14.74
N VAL A 277 26.85 19.56 -13.78
CA VAL A 277 26.69 19.66 -12.30
C VAL A 277 26.22 18.40 -11.55
N GLY A 278 27.20 17.61 -11.06
CA GLY A 278 27.27 17.35 -9.61
C GLY A 278 26.87 15.99 -9.00
N THR A 279 26.56 14.93 -9.76
CA THR A 279 26.30 13.58 -9.18
C THR A 279 27.08 12.48 -9.88
N LYS A 280 27.70 11.58 -9.09
CA LYS A 280 28.34 10.34 -9.58
C LYS A 280 27.30 9.39 -10.20
N PRO A 281 27.65 8.65 -11.26
CA PRO A 281 26.74 7.70 -11.91
C PRO A 281 26.74 6.37 -11.15
N SER A 282 25.55 5.91 -10.75
CA SER A 282 25.34 4.51 -10.35
C SER A 282 24.13 3.94 -11.09
N GLN A 283 24.45 3.23 -12.18
CA GLN A 283 23.78 2.02 -12.70
C GLN A 283 22.30 2.13 -13.13
N GLU A 284 22.08 2.38 -14.42
CA GLU A 284 21.63 1.38 -15.42
C GLU A 284 21.29 2.10 -16.74
N ILE A 285 21.56 1.47 -17.89
CA ILE A 285 20.98 1.91 -19.16
C ILE A 285 19.46 1.80 -19.02
N VAL A 286 18.76 2.94 -18.94
CA VAL A 286 17.30 2.92 -18.93
C VAL A 286 16.79 2.78 -20.36
N VAL A 287 16.74 1.54 -20.86
CA VAL A 287 15.87 1.21 -22.00
C VAL A 287 14.44 1.39 -21.51
N LEU A 288 13.88 2.59 -21.68
CA LEU A 288 12.48 2.87 -21.36
C LEU A 288 11.58 2.21 -22.42
N ASP A 289 11.50 0.88 -22.37
CA ASP A 289 10.47 0.14 -23.07
C ASP A 289 9.09 0.62 -22.56
N PRO A 290 8.20 1.10 -23.44
CA PRO A 290 6.84 1.42 -23.04
C PRO A 290 6.06 0.18 -22.54
N PHE A 291 6.63 -1.03 -22.63
CA PHE A 291 6.02 -2.30 -22.23
C PHE A 291 6.84 -3.11 -21.20
N ILE A 292 7.84 -2.54 -20.50
CA ILE A 292 8.55 -3.28 -19.44
C ILE A 292 7.56 -3.78 -18.37
N THR A 293 7.49 -5.10 -18.21
CA THR A 293 6.91 -5.79 -17.06
C THR A 293 8.04 -6.22 -16.13
N THR A 294 8.12 -5.66 -14.93
CA THR A 294 9.01 -6.19 -13.90
C THR A 294 8.31 -7.32 -13.13
N LYS A 295 8.87 -8.53 -13.16
CA LYS A 295 8.80 -9.51 -12.06
C LYS A 295 10.24 -9.91 -11.69
N PRO A 296 10.57 -10.13 -10.42
CA PRO A 296 11.84 -10.73 -10.04
C PRO A 296 11.84 -12.25 -10.32
N PRO A 297 12.99 -12.86 -10.62
CA PRO A 297 13.10 -14.30 -10.89
C PRO A 297 12.96 -15.16 -9.62
N ASN A 298 12.15 -16.22 -9.72
CA ASN A 298 12.33 -17.46 -8.96
C ASN A 298 13.39 -18.29 -9.68
N ASP A 299 14.36 -18.87 -8.97
CA ASP A 299 15.20 -19.95 -9.51
C ASP A 299 15.25 -21.11 -8.51
N GLU A 300 14.65 -22.24 -8.89
CA GLU A 300 14.96 -23.57 -8.33
C GLU A 300 15.68 -24.41 -9.40
N ARG A 301 16.93 -24.79 -9.06
CA ARG A 301 17.62 -26.09 -9.21
C ARG A 301 17.49 -26.92 -10.49
N HIS A 302 18.63 -27.49 -10.92
CA HIS A 302 18.71 -28.87 -11.44
C HIS A 302 20.16 -29.46 -11.28
N PRO A 303 20.40 -30.79 -11.40
CA PRO A 303 20.69 -31.64 -10.24
C PRO A 303 22.00 -32.49 -10.28
N TYR A 304 22.30 -33.16 -9.15
CA TYR A 304 23.22 -34.30 -8.90
C TYR A 304 24.75 -34.14 -9.03
N ALA A 305 25.45 -34.20 -7.87
CA ALA A 305 26.53 -35.18 -7.59
C ALA A 305 27.08 -35.06 -6.14
N GLY A 306 26.86 -36.11 -5.33
CA GLY A 306 27.86 -36.79 -4.47
C GLY A 306 28.55 -36.09 -3.27
N PRO A 307 28.66 -36.76 -2.09
CA PRO A 307 29.10 -36.16 -0.81
C PRO A 307 30.62 -36.25 -0.60
N LEU A 308 31.18 -35.53 0.41
CA LEU A 308 32.31 -35.98 1.27
C LEU A 308 32.71 -34.93 2.34
N ASN A 309 32.42 -35.27 3.61
CA ASN A 309 33.21 -35.27 4.86
C ASN A 309 34.21 -34.18 5.32
N ALA A 310 34.26 -34.09 6.67
CA ALA A 310 35.32 -33.69 7.63
C ALA A 310 35.36 -32.21 8.07
N GLU A 311 34.88 -31.87 9.28
CA GLU A 311 35.49 -31.99 10.63
C GLU A 311 36.49 -30.88 11.02
N SER A 312 36.08 -30.11 12.05
CA SER A 312 36.80 -29.44 13.14
C SER A 312 38.30 -29.09 13.04
N LYS A 313 38.69 -27.87 13.46
CA LYS A 313 39.33 -27.61 14.78
C LYS A 313 39.82 -26.17 14.98
N ASP A 314 39.80 -25.80 16.26
CA ASP A 314 40.30 -24.61 16.95
C ASP A 314 41.76 -24.21 16.65
N GLY A 315 42.07 -22.92 16.86
CA GLY A 315 43.43 -22.41 16.99
C GLY A 315 43.50 -20.97 17.51
N LYS A 316 44.03 -20.81 18.73
CA LYS A 316 44.17 -19.58 19.53
C LYS A 316 45.31 -18.63 19.06
N GLU A 317 45.06 -17.34 19.30
CA GLU A 317 45.92 -16.26 19.84
C GLU A 317 47.31 -15.87 19.29
N ASN A 318 47.51 -14.53 19.37
CA ASN A 318 48.74 -13.70 19.36
C ASN A 318 49.30 -13.34 17.97
N GLY A 319 49.48 -12.08 17.56
CA GLY A 319 49.41 -10.78 18.21
C GLY A 319 50.51 -9.90 17.64
N VAL A 320 50.21 -8.86 16.84
CA VAL A 320 51.13 -7.74 16.55
C VAL A 320 50.31 -6.46 16.30
N ILE A 321 50.65 -5.42 17.06
CA ILE A 321 50.11 -4.07 17.03
C ILE A 321 50.78 -3.27 15.90
N SER A 322 50.02 -2.59 15.04
CA SER A 322 50.48 -1.33 14.45
C SER A 322 49.33 -0.36 14.18
N ARG A 323 49.63 0.91 14.43
CA ARG A 323 48.72 2.02 14.74
C ARG A 323 48.14 2.68 13.48
N SER A 324 46.88 3.14 13.57
CA SER A 324 46.44 4.52 13.23
C SER A 324 44.95 4.57 12.83
N VAL A 325 44.05 4.97 13.73
CA VAL A 325 42.75 5.56 13.35
C VAL A 325 42.34 6.60 14.41
N THR A 326 41.98 7.78 13.88
CA THR A 326 41.34 8.95 14.49
C THR A 326 40.09 8.60 15.34
N PRO A 327 39.73 9.42 16.34
CA PRO A 327 38.65 9.12 17.27
C PRO A 327 37.25 9.25 16.62
N ILE A 328 36.44 8.21 16.80
CA ILE A 328 35.00 8.17 16.50
C ILE A 328 34.25 8.92 17.61
N PRO A 329 33.30 9.83 17.31
CA PRO A 329 32.51 10.51 18.33
C PRO A 329 31.61 9.54 19.11
N SER A 330 31.48 9.81 20.39
CA SER A 330 30.78 9.04 21.42
C SER A 330 29.35 8.65 21.04
N ARG A 331 29.10 7.34 21.13
CA ARG A 331 27.79 6.66 21.14
C ARG A 331 26.85 7.31 22.17
N PRO A 332 25.53 7.45 21.91
CA PRO A 332 24.58 7.83 22.96
C PRO A 332 24.62 6.77 24.07
N THR A 333 24.89 7.19 25.29
CA THR A 333 24.88 6.33 26.47
C THR A 333 23.45 5.91 26.77
N THR A 334 23.15 4.62 26.59
CA THR A 334 21.99 3.97 27.18
C THR A 334 21.98 4.24 28.70
N PRO A 335 20.84 4.61 29.31
CA PRO A 335 20.76 4.77 30.75
C PRO A 335 21.14 3.48 31.47
N LYS A 336 21.85 3.61 32.59
CA LYS A 336 22.25 2.50 33.47
C LYS A 336 20.99 1.88 34.10
N PRO A 337 20.84 0.54 34.15
CA PRO A 337 19.67 -0.08 34.76
C PRO A 337 19.72 0.05 36.30
N PRO A 338 18.60 0.42 36.97
CA PRO A 338 18.40 0.16 38.39
C PRO A 338 18.00 -1.31 38.65
N GLY A 339 18.05 -1.74 39.92
CA GLY A 339 18.13 -3.14 40.39
C GLY A 339 16.96 -4.11 40.11
N PRO A 340 17.05 -5.39 40.57
CA PRO A 340 16.37 -6.54 39.97
C PRO A 340 14.89 -6.80 40.34
N ASP A 341 14.21 -5.95 41.11
CA ASP A 341 12.95 -6.33 41.80
C ASP A 341 11.69 -5.48 41.46
N GLN A 342 11.45 -5.10 40.21
CA GLN A 342 10.14 -4.57 39.78
C GLN A 342 9.67 -5.18 38.45
N PHE A 343 9.15 -6.40 38.49
CA PHE A 343 8.41 -6.96 37.35
C PHE A 343 7.07 -6.22 37.21
N ARG A 344 6.90 -5.45 36.13
CA ARG A 344 5.63 -4.78 35.81
C ARG A 344 4.91 -5.35 34.58
N SER A 345 5.56 -6.24 33.84
CA SER A 345 4.96 -6.97 32.71
C SER A 345 4.46 -8.35 33.15
N GLY A 346 3.39 -8.81 32.53
CA GLY A 346 2.71 -10.06 32.87
C GLY A 346 1.40 -10.21 32.12
N MET A 347 0.57 -11.11 32.62
CA MET A 347 -0.72 -11.45 32.04
C MET A 347 -1.85 -10.95 32.94
N LEU A 348 -2.72 -10.12 32.38
CA LEU A 348 -3.90 -9.58 33.03
C LEU A 348 -5.16 -10.30 32.53
N THR A 349 -5.89 -10.93 33.44
CA THR A 349 -7.14 -11.65 33.15
C THR A 349 -8.31 -10.84 33.70
N ILE A 350 -9.30 -10.52 32.86
CA ILE A 350 -10.47 -9.72 33.27
C ILE A 350 -11.76 -10.47 32.94
N ARG A 351 -12.48 -10.95 33.95
CA ARG A 351 -13.77 -11.62 33.77
C ARG A 351 -14.91 -10.65 34.06
N ILE A 352 -15.91 -10.65 33.19
CA ILE A 352 -17.12 -9.84 33.32
C ILE A 352 -18.29 -10.78 33.53
N PHE A 353 -18.92 -10.70 34.71
CA PHE A 353 -19.95 -11.65 35.08
C PHE A 353 -21.35 -11.21 34.66
N SER A 354 -21.75 -10.02 35.12
CA SER A 354 -23.11 -9.50 34.97
C SER A 354 -23.16 -8.00 35.21
N GLY A 355 -24.19 -7.36 34.69
CA GLY A 355 -24.57 -5.99 34.99
C GLY A 355 -25.70 -5.95 36.01
N ARG A 356 -25.84 -4.83 36.72
CA ARG A 356 -27.04 -4.54 37.52
C ARG A 356 -27.45 -3.09 37.39
N GLY A 357 -28.76 -2.86 37.33
CA GLY A 357 -29.32 -1.51 37.24
C GLY A 357 -28.84 -0.72 36.02
N LEU A 358 -28.52 -1.40 34.91
CA LEU A 358 -28.17 -0.72 33.67
C LEU A 358 -29.39 -0.02 33.07
N SER A 359 -29.22 1.20 32.58
CA SER A 359 -30.31 1.91 31.90
C SER A 359 -29.79 2.87 30.84
N LEU A 360 -30.62 3.13 29.84
CA LEU A 360 -30.38 4.22 28.89
C LEU A 360 -30.49 5.58 29.60
N ALA A 361 -29.90 6.61 28.99
CA ALA A 361 -30.01 7.97 29.49
C ALA A 361 -31.49 8.42 29.54
N PRO A 362 -31.88 9.27 30.52
CA PRO A 362 -33.24 9.80 30.60
C PRO A 362 -33.69 10.44 29.29
N GLY A 363 -34.87 10.06 28.80
CA GLY A 363 -35.44 10.56 27.54
C GLY A 363 -35.05 9.76 26.29
N VAL A 364 -34.04 8.88 26.36
CA VAL A 364 -33.69 7.99 25.25
C VAL A 364 -34.59 6.76 25.28
N GLN A 365 -35.32 6.54 24.19
CA GLN A 365 -36.24 5.42 24.04
C GLN A 365 -35.51 4.14 23.66
N VAL A 366 -36.00 3.00 24.15
CA VAL A 366 -35.53 1.68 23.70
C VAL A 366 -35.81 1.53 22.20
N PRO A 367 -34.83 1.12 21.37
CA PRO A 367 -35.02 0.97 19.93
C PRO A 367 -36.16 0.00 19.58
N ASP A 368 -36.93 0.32 18.53
CA ASP A 368 -38.12 -0.45 18.15
C ASP A 368 -37.81 -1.92 17.84
N VAL A 369 -36.64 -2.18 17.28
CA VAL A 369 -36.18 -3.54 16.97
C VAL A 369 -36.02 -4.39 18.25
N ILE A 370 -35.57 -3.77 19.34
CA ILE A 370 -35.41 -4.41 20.65
C ILE A 370 -36.76 -4.60 21.31
N ARG A 371 -37.67 -3.61 21.22
CA ARG A 371 -39.06 -3.75 21.69
C ARG A 371 -39.75 -4.95 21.06
N ARG A 372 -39.67 -5.09 19.73
CA ARG A 372 -40.24 -6.25 19.01
C ARG A 372 -39.61 -7.58 19.45
N ALA A 373 -38.31 -7.59 19.72
CA ALA A 373 -37.62 -8.80 20.21
C ALA A 373 -38.08 -9.18 21.62
N LEU A 374 -38.32 -8.21 22.50
CA LEU A 374 -38.88 -8.44 23.84
C LEU A 374 -40.27 -9.07 23.77
N ASP A 375 -41.12 -8.62 22.85
CA ASP A 375 -42.49 -9.12 22.68
C ASP A 375 -42.56 -10.53 22.08
N THR A 376 -41.55 -10.94 21.32
CA THR A 376 -41.56 -12.19 20.54
C THR A 376 -40.73 -13.32 21.18
N THR A 377 -39.93 -13.05 22.21
CA THR A 377 -39.02 -14.04 22.80
C THR A 377 -39.69 -14.84 23.93
N PRO A 378 -39.80 -16.17 23.84
CA PRO A 378 -40.39 -16.99 24.91
C PRO A 378 -39.48 -17.02 26.16
N PRO A 379 -40.06 -17.15 27.38
CA PRO A 379 -39.32 -17.07 28.64
C PRO A 379 -38.18 -18.10 28.73
N ALA A 380 -37.09 -17.70 29.39
CA ALA A 380 -35.85 -18.46 29.46
C ALA A 380 -36.06 -19.86 30.10
N ARG A 381 -35.83 -20.94 29.35
CA ARG A 381 -35.65 -22.29 29.89
C ARG A 381 -34.17 -22.49 30.24
N LYS A 382 -33.87 -22.91 31.47
CA LYS A 382 -32.53 -23.37 31.88
C LYS A 382 -32.15 -24.59 31.04
N SER A 383 -31.21 -24.43 30.11
CA SER A 383 -30.72 -25.52 29.24
C SER A 383 -29.24 -25.77 29.52
N THR A 384 -28.87 -27.04 29.70
CA THR A 384 -27.55 -27.55 30.12
C THR A 384 -26.66 -27.97 28.94
N SER A 385 -26.75 -27.34 27.76
CA SER A 385 -26.13 -27.84 26.51
C SER A 385 -25.19 -26.84 25.80
N ASN A 386 -24.04 -27.36 25.32
CA ASN A 386 -22.92 -26.74 24.60
C ASN A 386 -23.25 -26.13 23.21
N ARG A 387 -24.36 -25.40 23.06
CA ARG A 387 -24.75 -24.74 21.79
C ARG A 387 -24.69 -23.21 21.92
N GLU A 388 -23.50 -22.68 22.13
CA GLU A 388 -23.24 -21.27 22.45
C GLU A 388 -23.55 -20.29 21.29
N SER A 389 -23.19 -20.65 20.06
CA SER A 389 -23.49 -19.84 18.86
C SER A 389 -25.00 -19.68 18.64
N LEU A 390 -25.80 -20.65 19.07
CA LEU A 390 -27.26 -20.61 19.04
C LEU A 390 -27.85 -19.79 20.19
N GLN A 391 -27.20 -19.72 21.35
CA GLN A 391 -27.63 -18.88 22.48
C GLN A 391 -27.32 -17.40 22.25
N ARG A 392 -26.13 -17.06 21.70
CA ARG A 392 -25.77 -15.67 21.35
C ARG A 392 -26.73 -15.09 20.30
N LYS A 393 -27.10 -15.90 19.29
CA LYS A 393 -28.16 -15.54 18.32
C LYS A 393 -29.55 -15.35 18.96
N ARG A 394 -29.81 -15.95 20.12
CA ARG A 394 -31.12 -15.85 20.81
C ARG A 394 -31.25 -14.60 21.67
N TYR A 395 -30.14 -14.08 22.20
CA TYR A 395 -30.11 -12.93 23.10
C TYR A 395 -29.40 -11.70 22.51
N TRP A 396 -29.33 -11.61 21.18
CA TRP A 396 -28.71 -10.48 20.48
C TRP A 396 -29.27 -9.11 20.90
N TRP A 397 -30.52 -9.07 21.38
CA TRP A 397 -31.24 -7.88 21.83
C TRP A 397 -30.90 -7.44 23.27
N LEU A 398 -30.13 -8.25 24.01
CA LEU A 398 -29.62 -7.85 25.32
C LEU A 398 -28.36 -6.97 25.18
N PRO A 399 -28.05 -6.15 26.20
CA PRO A 399 -26.86 -5.31 26.19
C PRO A 399 -25.59 -6.16 26.08
N TYR A 400 -24.73 -5.82 25.12
CA TYR A 400 -23.41 -6.44 25.02
C TYR A 400 -22.37 -5.54 25.69
N VAL A 401 -21.17 -6.07 25.89
CA VAL A 401 -20.05 -5.37 26.52
C VAL A 401 -18.87 -5.29 25.57
N VAL A 402 -18.22 -4.13 25.56
CA VAL A 402 -16.90 -3.90 24.99
C VAL A 402 -15.94 -3.76 26.16
N LEU A 403 -15.01 -4.70 26.27
CA LEU A 403 -13.91 -4.67 27.22
C LEU A 403 -12.65 -4.21 26.50
N GLU A 404 -12.10 -3.07 26.90
CA GLU A 404 -10.88 -2.50 26.38
C GLU A 404 -9.79 -2.52 27.45
N PHE A 405 -8.59 -2.97 27.09
CA PHE A 405 -7.37 -2.71 27.85
C PHE A 405 -6.21 -2.53 26.88
N ASP A 406 -5.43 -1.46 27.07
CA ASP A 406 -4.25 -1.18 26.27
C ASP A 406 -4.55 -1.25 24.74
N LYS A 407 -5.68 -0.64 24.36
CA LYS A 407 -6.23 -0.58 22.99
C LYS A 407 -6.54 -1.92 22.34
N ASN A 408 -6.69 -2.97 23.13
CA ASN A 408 -7.21 -4.25 22.66
C ASN A 408 -8.63 -4.35 23.16
N GLU A 409 -9.57 -4.50 22.23
CA GLU A 409 -10.99 -4.55 22.51
C GLU A 409 -11.50 -5.99 22.40
N ILE A 410 -12.46 -6.35 23.25
CA ILE A 410 -13.17 -7.62 23.20
C ILE A 410 -14.65 -7.35 23.30
N LEU A 411 -15.40 -7.89 22.33
CA LEU A 411 -16.84 -7.89 22.36
C LEU A 411 -17.35 -9.13 23.10
N ILE A 412 -18.22 -8.91 24.07
CA ILE A 412 -18.82 -9.94 24.91
C ILE A 412 -20.34 -9.80 24.83
N ASP A 413 -20.98 -10.74 24.13
CA ASP A 413 -22.43 -10.83 24.05
C ASP A 413 -23.05 -11.33 25.35
N ALA A 414 -24.27 -10.85 25.64
CA ALA A 414 -25.07 -11.40 26.73
C ALA A 414 -25.51 -12.83 26.44
N LEU A 415 -25.54 -13.64 27.49
CA LEU A 415 -25.97 -15.04 27.49
C LEU A 415 -27.33 -15.24 28.19
N GLY A 416 -27.83 -14.19 28.86
CA GLY A 416 -29.13 -14.19 29.51
C GLY A 416 -29.32 -12.96 30.39
N GLY A 417 -30.38 -12.96 31.19
CA GLY A 417 -30.78 -11.82 32.02
C GLY A 417 -31.82 -10.94 31.33
N ASP A 418 -31.88 -9.67 31.73
CA ASP A 418 -32.76 -8.64 31.17
C ASP A 418 -31.96 -7.37 30.81
N LEU A 419 -32.61 -6.35 30.25
CA LEU A 419 -31.95 -5.11 29.84
C LEU A 419 -31.21 -4.39 31.01
N SER A 420 -31.73 -4.52 32.23
CA SER A 420 -31.16 -3.87 33.42
C SER A 420 -30.15 -4.75 34.15
N ASN A 421 -30.31 -6.07 34.09
CA ASN A 421 -29.46 -7.06 34.77
C ASN A 421 -28.99 -8.15 33.79
N PRO A 422 -28.19 -7.80 32.76
CA PRO A 422 -27.68 -8.78 31.81
C PRO A 422 -26.61 -9.68 32.45
N ILE A 423 -26.51 -10.90 31.93
CA ILE A 423 -25.51 -11.90 32.32
C ILE A 423 -24.61 -12.18 31.12
N TRP A 424 -23.31 -12.02 31.31
CA TRP A 424 -22.30 -12.19 30.25
C TRP A 424 -21.41 -13.45 30.46
N ASN A 425 -21.38 -14.03 31.67
CA ASN A 425 -20.42 -15.09 32.02
C ASN A 425 -20.67 -16.50 31.41
N TYR A 426 -19.58 -17.21 31.07
CA TYR A 426 -19.50 -18.66 30.85
C TYR A 426 -18.32 -19.33 31.63
N ARG A 427 -18.39 -20.66 31.86
CA ARG A 427 -17.44 -21.49 32.62
C ARG A 427 -16.40 -22.20 31.74
N ALA A 428 -15.13 -22.12 32.17
CA ALA A 428 -14.16 -23.24 32.20
C ALA A 428 -13.67 -23.90 30.89
N ASP A 429 -13.46 -23.14 29.82
CA ASP A 429 -12.45 -23.48 28.82
C ASP A 429 -11.30 -22.46 28.94
N LEU A 430 -10.06 -22.95 28.94
CA LEU A 430 -8.86 -22.13 29.09
C LEU A 430 -8.52 -21.29 27.84
N SER A 431 -9.17 -21.57 26.71
CA SER A 431 -9.00 -20.88 25.42
C SER A 431 -9.92 -19.67 25.22
N ALA A 432 -10.91 -19.45 26.07
CA ALA A 432 -11.89 -18.36 25.98
C ALA A 432 -11.66 -17.21 27.00
N PHE A 433 -10.58 -17.26 27.78
CA PHE A 433 -10.29 -16.21 28.76
C PHE A 433 -9.67 -14.97 28.09
N PRO A 434 -10.12 -13.76 28.45
CA PRO A 434 -9.50 -12.54 27.97
C PRO A 434 -8.19 -12.28 28.72
N PHE A 435 -7.11 -12.91 28.25
CA PHE A 435 -5.74 -12.71 28.73
C PHE A 435 -5.09 -11.52 28.02
N PHE A 436 -4.90 -10.39 28.67
CA PHE A 436 -4.17 -9.27 28.10
C PHE A 436 -2.69 -9.38 28.42
N ASP A 437 -1.85 -9.29 27.39
CA ASP A 437 -0.43 -9.06 27.57
C ASP A 437 -0.24 -7.62 28.09
N VAL A 438 0.35 -7.47 29.28
CA VAL A 438 0.58 -6.16 29.90
C VAL A 438 1.90 -5.58 29.38
N SER A 439 1.77 -4.66 28.42
CA SER A 439 2.92 -3.95 27.83
C SER A 439 3.19 -2.58 28.44
N ARG A 440 2.22 -2.02 29.16
CA ARG A 440 2.25 -0.71 29.81
C ARG A 440 1.13 -0.60 30.84
N THR A 441 1.21 0.42 31.69
CA THR A 441 0.08 0.80 32.54
C THR A 441 -1.01 1.41 31.67
N SER A 442 -2.18 0.79 31.64
CA SER A 442 -3.36 1.27 30.91
C SER A 442 -4.62 1.07 31.75
N ASN A 443 -5.65 1.86 31.49
CA ASN A 443 -6.94 1.67 32.15
C ASN A 443 -7.70 0.51 31.49
N ILE A 444 -8.42 -0.23 32.31
CA ILE A 444 -9.47 -1.14 31.87
C ILE A 444 -10.73 -0.29 31.67
N SER A 445 -11.29 -0.35 30.47
CA SER A 445 -12.59 0.25 30.16
C SER A 445 -13.59 -0.86 29.85
N VAL A 446 -14.72 -0.84 30.54
CA VAL A 446 -15.84 -1.77 30.32
C VAL A 446 -17.05 -0.93 29.96
N SER A 447 -17.49 -1.02 28.72
CA SER A 447 -18.63 -0.26 28.20
C SER A 447 -19.75 -1.21 27.76
N SER A 448 -20.97 -0.98 28.22
CA SER A 448 -22.15 -1.71 27.79
C SER A 448 -22.97 -0.91 26.80
N TYR A 449 -23.36 -1.55 25.70
CA TYR A 449 -24.12 -0.95 24.62
C TYR A 449 -25.40 -1.73 24.34
N LEU A 450 -26.43 -1.00 23.93
CA LEU A 450 -27.67 -1.55 23.39
C LEU A 450 -27.71 -1.35 21.88
N ARG A 451 -28.02 -2.43 21.15
CA ARG A 451 -28.11 -2.42 19.69
C ARG A 451 -29.29 -1.59 19.20
N THR A 452 -29.09 -0.77 18.17
CA THR A 452 -30.16 0.02 17.55
C THR A 452 -30.81 -0.65 16.34
N ALA A 453 -30.13 -1.58 15.69
CA ALA A 453 -30.67 -2.43 14.62
C ALA A 453 -30.43 -3.93 14.91
N ALA A 454 -31.14 -4.80 14.18
CA ALA A 454 -30.92 -6.25 14.25
C ALA A 454 -29.71 -6.60 13.39
N ALA A 455 -28.80 -7.43 13.91
CA ALA A 455 -27.68 -7.94 13.12
C ALA A 455 -28.21 -8.83 11.97
N VAL A 456 -28.38 -8.25 10.78
CA VAL A 456 -28.71 -8.97 9.56
C VAL A 456 -27.41 -9.18 8.79
N GLN A 457 -27.06 -10.45 8.50
CA GLN A 457 -25.88 -10.75 7.67
C GLN A 457 -25.98 -10.03 6.33
N GLY A 458 -25.01 -9.15 6.05
CA GLY A 458 -24.87 -8.46 4.76
C GLY A 458 -25.74 -7.21 4.57
N GLN A 459 -26.33 -6.64 5.63
CA GLN A 459 -26.80 -5.24 5.59
C GLN A 459 -25.93 -4.35 6.50
N ASP A 460 -25.25 -3.41 5.86
CA ASP A 460 -24.37 -2.40 6.45
C ASP A 460 -25.15 -1.29 7.15
N ASP A 461 -25.85 -1.58 8.25
CA ASP A 461 -26.35 -0.50 9.12
C ASP A 461 -26.39 -0.91 10.59
N MET A 462 -25.32 -0.58 11.31
CA MET A 462 -25.24 -0.64 12.78
C MET A 462 -24.45 0.56 13.34
N GLY A 463 -24.53 1.73 12.69
CA GLY A 463 -24.03 2.98 13.27
C GLY A 463 -25.06 3.52 14.27
N ASN A 464 -24.63 3.83 15.50
CA ASN A 464 -25.39 4.46 16.61
C ASN A 464 -25.93 3.57 17.74
N ASP A 465 -25.30 2.42 18.02
CA ASP A 465 -25.56 1.68 19.27
C ASP A 465 -25.50 2.59 20.52
N LEU A 466 -26.49 2.44 21.40
CA LEU A 466 -26.68 3.33 22.54
C LEU A 466 -25.82 2.88 23.73
N LEU A 467 -24.95 3.76 24.22
CA LEU A 467 -24.20 3.52 25.45
C LEU A 467 -25.17 3.48 26.65
N MET A 468 -25.13 2.39 27.43
CA MET A 468 -25.91 2.25 28.66
C MET A 468 -25.09 2.62 29.90
N ALA A 469 -23.87 2.09 29.98
CA ALA A 469 -22.98 2.33 31.09
C ALA A 469 -21.53 2.09 30.68
N ARG A 470 -20.60 2.79 31.32
CA ARG A 470 -19.16 2.57 31.20
C ARG A 470 -18.53 2.64 32.58
N VAL A 471 -17.52 1.80 32.82
CA VAL A 471 -16.62 1.92 33.97
C VAL A 471 -15.18 1.93 33.48
N ASP A 472 -14.39 2.87 34.00
CA ASP A 472 -12.96 2.97 33.77
C ASP A 472 -12.24 2.73 35.10
N LEU A 473 -11.23 1.85 35.11
CA LEU A 473 -10.47 1.51 36.31
C LEU A 473 -9.00 1.22 35.98
N THR A 474 -8.10 1.54 36.89
CA THR A 474 -6.67 1.26 36.73
C THR A 474 -6.34 -0.07 37.41
N PRO A 475 -5.80 -1.08 36.69
CA PRO A 475 -5.43 -2.36 37.31
C PRO A 475 -4.19 -2.20 38.19
N MET A 476 -4.14 -2.98 39.28
CA MET A 476 -2.94 -3.10 40.10
C MET A 476 -1.99 -4.13 39.47
N LEU A 477 -0.83 -3.67 39.01
CA LEU A 477 0.16 -4.46 38.26
C LEU A 477 1.40 -4.78 39.10
N GLU A 478 1.30 -4.70 40.43
CA GLU A 478 2.38 -5.02 41.35
C GLU A 478 2.18 -6.42 41.95
N GLY A 479 3.13 -7.32 41.69
CA GLY A 479 3.08 -8.69 42.18
C GLY A 479 1.89 -9.48 41.63
N HIS A 480 1.42 -10.48 42.39
CA HIS A 480 0.17 -11.17 42.07
C HIS A 480 -0.99 -10.42 42.73
N HIS A 481 -1.98 -10.02 41.94
CA HIS A 481 -3.16 -9.33 42.46
C HIS A 481 -4.44 -9.85 41.83
N ALA A 482 -5.41 -10.23 42.66
CA ALA A 482 -6.74 -10.65 42.24
C ALA A 482 -7.82 -9.87 42.99
N SER A 483 -8.79 -9.34 42.25
CA SER A 483 -9.98 -8.69 42.80
C SER A 483 -11.24 -9.29 42.16
N ASP A 484 -12.33 -9.39 42.90
CA ASP A 484 -13.62 -9.92 42.46
C ASP A 484 -14.72 -9.13 43.16
N GLN A 485 -15.28 -8.12 42.48
CA GLN A 485 -16.18 -7.15 43.11
C GLN A 485 -17.08 -6.41 42.11
N TRP A 486 -18.03 -5.65 42.64
CA TRP A 486 -18.88 -4.76 41.85
C TRP A 486 -18.24 -3.39 41.68
N TYR A 487 -18.24 -2.89 40.45
CA TYR A 487 -17.78 -1.56 40.09
C TYR A 487 -18.94 -0.72 39.57
N SER A 488 -19.17 0.43 40.18
CA SER A 488 -20.19 1.38 39.71
C SER A 488 -19.76 2.07 38.42
N ALA A 489 -20.71 2.33 37.53
CA ALA A 489 -20.44 3.02 36.27
C ALA A 489 -19.89 4.44 36.52
N THR A 490 -18.83 4.79 35.78
CA THR A 490 -18.24 6.15 35.72
C THR A 490 -19.00 7.05 34.74
N ALA A 491 -19.69 6.46 33.75
CA ALA A 491 -20.61 7.14 32.85
C ALA A 491 -21.84 6.26 32.58
N GLY A 492 -23.02 6.87 32.42
CA GLY A 492 -24.29 6.14 32.36
C GLY A 492 -24.75 5.64 33.74
N PHE A 493 -25.57 4.58 33.77
CA PHE A 493 -26.22 4.10 35.00
C PHE A 493 -25.98 2.61 35.22
N GLY A 494 -25.75 2.22 36.48
CA GLY A 494 -25.65 0.82 36.91
C GLY A 494 -24.27 0.41 37.41
N SER A 495 -24.01 -0.90 37.46
CA SER A 495 -22.73 -1.46 37.93
C SER A 495 -22.37 -2.76 37.20
N PHE A 496 -21.08 -3.07 37.18
CA PHE A 496 -20.52 -4.28 36.56
C PHE A 496 -19.88 -5.17 37.63
N HIS A 497 -20.12 -6.48 37.58
CA HIS A 497 -19.41 -7.46 38.41
C HIS A 497 -18.19 -7.97 37.67
N LEU A 498 -16.99 -7.63 38.15
CA LEU A 498 -15.73 -7.90 37.47
C LEU A 498 -14.77 -8.68 38.39
N LYS A 499 -14.06 -9.65 37.81
CA LYS A 499 -12.88 -10.25 38.42
C LYS A 499 -11.63 -9.95 37.61
N ILE A 500 -10.64 -9.33 38.24
CA ILE A 500 -9.38 -8.90 37.62
C ILE A 500 -8.24 -9.64 38.33
N ASP A 501 -7.42 -10.37 37.57
CA ASP A 501 -6.28 -11.15 38.08
C ASP A 501 -5.02 -10.84 37.25
N PHE A 502 -3.93 -10.41 37.90
CA PHE A 502 -2.65 -10.14 37.25
C PHE A 502 -1.58 -11.11 37.72
N LYS A 503 -0.85 -11.69 36.77
CA LYS A 503 0.26 -12.62 37.01
C LYS A 503 1.51 -12.16 36.27
N PRO A 504 2.61 -11.85 36.98
CA PRO A 504 3.90 -11.59 36.34
C PRO A 504 4.37 -12.84 35.56
N ILE A 505 4.91 -12.65 34.35
CA ILE A 505 5.47 -13.73 33.53
C ILE A 505 6.93 -13.40 33.19
N ARG A 506 7.82 -14.40 33.27
CA ARG A 506 9.21 -14.28 32.83
C ARG A 506 9.32 -14.54 31.33
N ASN A 507 10.06 -13.68 30.63
CA ASN A 507 10.14 -13.66 29.17
C ASN A 507 10.87 -14.85 28.56
N GLU A 508 10.20 -15.53 27.63
CA GLU A 508 10.86 -16.28 26.57
C GLU A 508 11.08 -15.35 25.34
N PRO A 509 12.14 -15.57 24.55
CA PRO A 509 12.32 -14.83 23.29
C PRO A 509 11.12 -15.08 22.36
N LEU A 510 10.43 -14.01 21.96
CA LEU A 510 9.35 -14.14 20.98
C LEU A 510 9.92 -14.43 19.60
N THR A 511 9.33 -15.40 18.93
CA THR A 511 9.58 -15.74 17.53
C THR A 511 8.26 -15.79 16.77
N ILE A 512 8.33 -15.93 15.44
CA ILE A 512 7.13 -15.96 14.59
C ILE A 512 6.25 -17.18 14.90
N GLU A 513 6.84 -18.27 15.38
CA GLU A 513 6.15 -19.51 15.76
C GLU A 513 5.24 -19.35 16.98
N ALA A 514 5.41 -18.28 17.78
CA ALA A 514 4.51 -17.93 18.87
C ALA A 514 3.15 -17.42 18.38
N PHE A 515 2.98 -17.20 17.07
CA PHE A 515 1.79 -16.64 16.45
C PHE A 515 1.18 -17.58 15.40
N ASP A 516 -0.15 -17.66 15.38
CA ASP A 516 -0.91 -18.19 14.26
C ASP A 516 -1.20 -17.04 13.28
N LEU A 517 -0.83 -17.20 12.01
CA LEU A 517 -1.07 -16.20 10.97
C LEU A 517 -2.49 -16.39 10.42
N LEU A 518 -3.34 -15.37 10.53
CA LEU A 518 -4.77 -15.51 10.20
C LEU A 518 -5.12 -14.93 8.83
N LYS A 519 -4.86 -13.63 8.63
CA LYS A 519 -5.26 -12.89 7.43
C LYS A 519 -4.21 -11.85 7.07
N VAL A 520 -3.99 -11.63 5.76
CA VAL A 520 -3.27 -10.44 5.31
C VAL A 520 -4.25 -9.27 5.32
N ILE A 521 -3.88 -8.18 5.99
CA ILE A 521 -4.73 -7.00 6.16
C ILE A 521 -4.15 -5.74 5.50
N GLY A 522 -2.90 -5.81 5.00
CA GLY A 522 -2.30 -4.73 4.24
C GLY A 522 -0.96 -5.11 3.62
N LYS A 523 -0.57 -4.40 2.57
CA LYS A 523 0.70 -4.59 1.86
C LYS A 523 1.21 -3.26 1.33
N GLY A 524 2.50 -2.98 1.53
CA GLY A 524 3.13 -1.75 1.09
C GLY A 524 4.58 -1.94 0.65
N SER A 525 5.24 -0.85 0.29
CA SER A 525 6.64 -0.83 -0.15
C SER A 525 7.62 -1.38 0.89
N PHE A 526 7.27 -1.31 2.17
CA PHE A 526 8.13 -1.70 3.29
C PHE A 526 7.83 -3.10 3.83
N GLY A 527 6.70 -3.72 3.45
CA GLY A 527 6.34 -5.01 4.04
C GLY A 527 4.89 -5.43 3.87
N LYS A 528 4.55 -6.46 4.65
CA LYS A 528 3.22 -7.07 4.74
C LYS A 528 2.71 -6.92 6.16
N VAL A 529 1.43 -6.59 6.32
CA VAL A 529 0.75 -6.53 7.61
C VAL A 529 -0.26 -7.68 7.68
N MET A 530 -0.19 -8.47 8.74
CA MET A 530 -1.05 -9.63 8.95
C MET A 530 -1.78 -9.52 10.28
N GLN A 531 -3.07 -9.90 10.29
CA GLN A 531 -3.76 -10.26 11.51
C GLN A 531 -3.20 -11.58 12.01
N VAL A 532 -2.76 -11.62 13.27
CA VAL A 532 -2.15 -12.79 13.89
C VAL A 532 -2.78 -13.07 15.25
N ARG A 533 -2.72 -14.33 15.69
CA ARG A 533 -3.12 -14.74 17.03
C ARG A 533 -1.92 -15.23 17.82
N LYS A 534 -1.64 -14.62 18.97
CA LYS A 534 -0.58 -15.13 19.88
C LYS A 534 -1.07 -16.40 20.57
N LYS A 535 -0.32 -17.50 20.50
CA LYS A 535 -0.79 -18.85 20.88
C LYS A 535 -1.11 -19.02 22.36
N ASP A 536 -0.32 -18.42 23.23
CA ASP A 536 -0.47 -18.55 24.69
C ASP A 536 -1.64 -17.72 25.24
N THR A 537 -1.85 -16.51 24.72
CA THR A 537 -2.91 -15.59 25.17
C THR A 537 -4.16 -15.63 24.28
N GLN A 538 -4.10 -16.31 23.13
CA GLN A 538 -5.10 -16.31 22.07
C GLN A 538 -5.45 -14.90 21.55
N ARG A 539 -4.58 -13.91 21.77
CA ARG A 539 -4.83 -12.50 21.44
C ARG A 539 -4.57 -12.16 20.00
N ILE A 540 -5.44 -11.31 19.46
CA ILE A 540 -5.37 -10.83 18.09
C ILE A 540 -4.53 -9.57 18.04
N TYR A 541 -3.54 -9.57 17.16
CA TYR A 541 -2.62 -8.46 16.92
C TYR A 541 -2.49 -8.20 15.43
N ALA A 542 -2.04 -7.01 15.06
CA ALA A 542 -1.50 -6.73 13.75
C ALA A 542 0.03 -6.90 13.80
N LEU A 543 0.57 -7.74 12.93
CA LEU A 543 2.00 -8.02 12.82
C LEU A 543 2.50 -7.51 11.47
N LYS A 544 3.38 -6.51 11.52
CA LYS A 544 4.05 -5.93 10.35
C LYS A 544 5.42 -6.60 10.17
N THR A 545 5.62 -7.20 9.01
CA THR A 545 6.86 -7.87 8.63
C THR A 545 7.66 -7.02 7.65
N ILE A 546 8.92 -6.73 7.97
CA ILE A 546 9.83 -5.89 7.17
C ILE A 546 11.09 -6.69 6.84
N ARG A 547 11.54 -6.65 5.58
CA ARG A 547 12.76 -7.37 5.15
C ARG A 547 14.02 -6.55 5.46
N LYS A 548 14.96 -7.12 6.21
CA LYS A 548 16.21 -6.45 6.58
C LYS A 548 17.04 -6.01 5.36
N ALA A 549 17.08 -6.83 4.32
CA ALA A 549 17.83 -6.51 3.10
C ALA A 549 17.34 -5.23 2.41
N HIS A 550 16.02 -4.97 2.39
CA HIS A 550 15.48 -3.74 1.81
C HIS A 550 15.85 -2.49 2.62
N ILE A 551 15.96 -2.63 3.95
CA ILE A 551 16.36 -1.55 4.85
C ILE A 551 17.88 -1.29 4.71
N ALA A 552 18.69 -2.35 4.72
CA ALA A 552 20.14 -2.25 4.66
C ALA A 552 20.68 -1.66 3.35
N GLN A 553 19.95 -1.77 2.24
CA GLN A 553 20.32 -1.19 0.95
C GLN A 553 20.20 0.34 0.90
N ARG A 554 19.52 0.96 1.88
CA ARG A 554 19.24 2.40 1.90
C ARG A 554 20.01 3.08 3.04
N PRO A 555 20.85 4.09 2.75
CA PRO A 555 21.61 4.79 3.80
C PRO A 555 20.69 5.40 4.87
N GLY A 556 21.01 5.17 6.15
CA GLY A 556 20.30 5.75 7.30
C GLY A 556 19.01 5.05 7.75
N GLU A 557 18.43 4.18 6.91
CA GLU A 557 17.13 3.54 7.21
C GLU A 557 17.16 2.58 8.41
N ILE A 558 18.32 1.97 8.71
CA ILE A 558 18.47 1.13 9.92
C ILE A 558 18.33 1.97 11.19
N THR A 559 18.90 3.17 11.22
CA THR A 559 18.75 4.08 12.36
C THR A 559 17.30 4.56 12.49
N HIS A 560 16.65 4.85 11.36
CA HIS A 560 15.24 5.24 11.34
C HIS A 560 14.35 4.15 11.94
N ILE A 561 14.48 2.88 11.52
CA ILE A 561 13.59 1.81 11.98
C ILE A 561 13.77 1.47 13.47
N LEU A 562 15.00 1.54 14.00
CA LEU A 562 15.26 1.33 15.43
C LEU A 562 14.61 2.40 16.29
N ALA A 563 14.62 3.63 15.78
CA ALA A 563 14.16 4.76 16.53
C ALA A 563 12.64 4.96 16.35
N GLU A 564 12.06 4.59 15.19
CA GLU A 564 10.61 4.37 15.03
C GLU A 564 10.08 3.36 16.03
N ARG A 565 10.73 2.18 16.14
CA ARG A 565 10.41 1.17 17.16
C ARG A 565 10.45 1.76 18.58
N THR A 566 11.40 2.65 18.86
CA THR A 566 11.54 3.31 20.17
C THR A 566 10.39 4.27 20.44
N VAL A 567 10.04 5.10 19.47
CA VAL A 567 8.89 6.01 19.58
C VAL A 567 7.61 5.23 19.80
N LEU A 568 7.36 4.20 18.98
CA LEU A 568 6.18 3.34 19.12
C LEU A 568 6.08 2.63 20.48
N ALA A 569 7.23 2.29 21.08
CA ALA A 569 7.27 1.72 22.43
C ALA A 569 6.93 2.77 23.49
N LEU A 570 7.39 4.02 23.34
CA LEU A 570 7.23 5.07 24.34
C LEU A 570 5.92 5.87 24.21
N VAL A 571 5.32 5.92 23.02
CA VAL A 571 4.16 6.76 22.72
C VAL A 571 3.01 6.44 23.67
N ASN A 572 2.40 7.46 24.25
CA ASN A 572 1.29 7.30 25.19
C ASN A 572 0.19 8.33 24.90
N ASN A 573 -0.59 8.04 23.86
CA ASN A 573 -1.71 8.86 23.44
C ASN A 573 -2.87 7.93 23.04
N PRO A 574 -4.13 8.23 23.42
CA PRO A 574 -5.29 7.38 23.14
C PRO A 574 -5.55 7.17 21.64
N PHE A 575 -5.06 8.04 20.77
CA PHE A 575 -5.32 8.04 19.33
C PHE A 575 -4.16 7.49 18.47
N ILE A 576 -3.09 6.97 19.09
CA ILE A 576 -1.92 6.38 18.38
C ILE A 576 -1.72 4.92 18.75
N VAL A 577 -1.72 3.98 17.80
CA VAL A 577 -1.54 2.56 18.10
C VAL A 577 -0.13 2.27 18.63
N PRO A 578 0.03 1.78 19.88
CA PRO A 578 1.34 1.51 20.47
C PRO A 578 1.91 0.16 20.01
N LEU A 579 3.24 0.03 20.09
CA LEU A 579 3.92 -1.26 19.94
C LEU A 579 3.71 -2.13 21.19
N LYS A 580 3.42 -3.41 20.96
CA LYS A 580 3.37 -4.45 22.01
C LYS A 580 4.69 -5.18 22.12
N PHE A 581 5.17 -5.68 20.98
CA PHE A 581 6.39 -6.47 20.90
C PHE A 581 7.11 -6.13 19.61
N SER A 582 8.43 -6.25 19.61
CA SER A 582 9.18 -6.38 18.37
C SER A 582 10.23 -7.46 18.50
N PHE A 583 10.43 -8.22 17.44
CA PHE A 583 11.42 -9.29 17.38
C PHE A 583 11.96 -9.40 15.96
N GLN A 584 13.01 -10.18 15.79
CA GLN A 584 13.68 -10.30 14.50
C GLN A 584 14.23 -11.71 14.33
N ASN A 585 14.39 -12.11 13.08
CA ASN A 585 15.19 -13.27 12.69
C ASN A 585 16.33 -12.77 11.77
N PRO A 586 17.16 -13.65 11.20
CA PRO A 586 18.24 -13.21 10.30
C PRO A 586 17.78 -12.36 9.11
N ASP A 587 16.53 -12.52 8.65
CA ASP A 587 16.10 -11.95 7.37
C ASP A 587 15.10 -10.79 7.51
N LYS A 588 14.39 -10.74 8.64
CA LYS A 588 13.22 -9.91 8.84
C LYS A 588 13.14 -9.30 10.23
N LEU A 589 12.43 -8.19 10.28
CA LEU A 589 12.01 -7.47 11.46
C LEU A 589 10.49 -7.60 11.59
N TYR A 590 10.01 -7.80 12.81
CA TYR A 590 8.60 -7.97 13.12
C TYR A 590 8.17 -6.95 14.17
N LEU A 591 7.15 -6.14 13.85
CA LEU A 591 6.49 -5.22 14.77
C LEU A 591 5.09 -5.74 15.08
N VAL A 592 4.77 -5.97 16.34
CA VAL A 592 3.46 -6.46 16.80
C VAL A 592 2.74 -5.31 17.52
N MET A 593 1.58 -4.93 17.00
CA MET A 593 0.76 -3.81 17.48
C MET A 593 -0.69 -4.26 17.71
N SER A 594 -1.47 -3.47 18.45
CA SER A 594 -2.90 -3.77 18.63
C SER A 594 -3.61 -3.83 17.27
N PHE A 595 -4.47 -4.82 17.07
CA PHE A 595 -5.30 -4.91 15.87
C PHE A 595 -6.49 -3.96 15.97
N VAL A 596 -6.71 -3.15 14.94
CA VAL A 596 -7.77 -2.15 14.85
C VAL A 596 -8.63 -2.48 13.64
N ASN A 597 -9.92 -2.74 13.84
CA ASN A 597 -10.80 -3.33 12.82
C ASN A 597 -11.99 -2.46 12.39
N GLY A 598 -12.05 -1.20 12.83
CA GLY A 598 -13.06 -0.25 12.36
C GLY A 598 -12.81 0.27 10.94
N GLY A 599 -11.71 -0.13 10.29
CA GLY A 599 -11.37 0.24 8.92
C GLY A 599 -10.72 1.61 8.79
N GLU A 600 -10.35 1.95 7.55
CA GLU A 600 -9.76 3.25 7.21
C GLU A 600 -10.80 4.37 7.27
N LEU A 601 -10.43 5.54 7.81
CA LEU A 601 -11.32 6.71 7.85
C LEU A 601 -11.85 7.08 6.45
N PHE A 602 -10.99 6.93 5.44
CA PHE A 602 -11.29 7.27 4.05
C PHE A 602 -12.24 6.32 3.38
N TYR A 603 -12.22 5.04 3.77
CA TYR A 603 -13.23 4.08 3.33
C TYR A 603 -14.63 4.56 3.76
N HIS A 604 -14.77 5.06 4.99
CA HIS A 604 -16.04 5.63 5.47
C HIS A 604 -16.39 6.95 4.76
N LEU A 605 -15.41 7.83 4.54
CA LEU A 605 -15.61 9.10 3.84
C LEU A 605 -16.11 8.88 2.40
N GLN A 606 -15.51 7.95 1.66
CA GLN A 606 -15.89 7.63 0.28
C GLN A 606 -17.32 7.09 0.18
N ARG A 607 -17.75 6.28 1.16
CA ARG A 607 -19.12 5.75 1.20
C ARG A 607 -20.17 6.82 1.44
N GLU A 608 -19.87 7.80 2.30
CA GLU A 608 -20.78 8.89 2.64
C GLU A 608 -20.64 10.10 1.72
N GLY A 609 -19.57 10.17 0.94
CA GLY A 609 -19.21 11.29 0.06
C GLY A 609 -18.58 12.46 0.82
N LYS A 610 -19.16 12.88 1.94
CA LYS A 610 -18.58 13.85 2.88
C LYS A 610 -19.13 13.63 4.28
N PHE A 611 -18.38 14.02 5.30
CA PHE A 611 -18.86 14.06 6.68
C PHE A 611 -19.51 15.40 7.01
N ASP A 612 -20.39 15.38 8.01
CA ASP A 612 -20.91 16.61 8.60
C ASP A 612 -19.82 17.36 9.40
N GLN A 613 -20.15 18.59 9.81
CA GLN A 613 -19.21 19.45 10.54
C GLN A 613 -18.82 18.88 11.90
N ASP A 614 -19.74 18.28 12.64
CA ASP A 614 -19.49 17.80 14.00
C ASP A 614 -18.58 16.57 13.98
N ARG A 615 -18.80 15.66 13.03
CA ARG A 615 -17.94 14.51 12.76
C ARG A 615 -16.56 14.91 12.27
N SER A 616 -16.49 15.84 11.32
CA SER A 616 -15.22 16.37 10.82
C SER A 616 -14.42 17.07 11.92
N ARG A 617 -15.08 17.86 12.77
CA ARG A 617 -14.47 18.52 13.94
C ARG A 617 -13.94 17.51 14.94
N PHE A 618 -14.72 16.48 15.25
CA PHE A 618 -14.34 15.44 16.20
C PHE A 618 -13.06 14.72 15.77
N TYR A 619 -13.01 14.20 14.53
CA TYR A 619 -11.83 13.51 14.03
C TYR A 619 -10.62 14.43 13.88
N ALA A 620 -10.81 15.67 13.43
CA ALA A 620 -9.73 16.65 13.37
C ALA A 620 -9.16 16.98 14.77
N ALA A 621 -10.00 17.01 15.80
CA ALA A 621 -9.55 17.24 17.17
C ALA A 621 -8.72 16.05 17.72
N GLU A 622 -9.11 14.80 17.43
CA GLU A 622 -8.34 13.62 17.83
C GLU A 622 -6.99 13.52 17.10
N LEU A 623 -6.99 13.80 15.79
CA LEU A 623 -5.77 13.88 14.98
C LEU A 623 -4.83 14.98 15.49
N LEU A 624 -5.37 16.15 15.85
CA LEU A 624 -4.59 17.24 16.45
C LEU A 624 -3.88 16.77 17.74
N CYS A 625 -4.59 16.09 18.64
CA CYS A 625 -4.00 15.54 19.86
C CYS A 625 -2.93 14.46 19.58
N ALA A 626 -3.12 13.63 18.56
CA ALA A 626 -2.13 12.63 18.15
C ALA A 626 -0.85 13.30 17.62
N LEU A 627 -1.00 14.25 16.69
CA LEU A 627 0.11 14.98 16.07
C LEU A 627 0.92 15.78 17.09
N GLU A 628 0.25 16.50 17.98
CA GLU A 628 0.92 17.27 19.04
C GLU A 628 1.75 16.36 19.96
N HIS A 629 1.23 15.18 20.30
CA HIS A 629 1.97 14.22 21.11
C HIS A 629 3.24 13.73 20.39
N LEU A 630 3.16 13.44 19.09
CA LEU A 630 4.32 13.03 18.27
C LEU A 630 5.34 14.15 18.10
N HIS A 631 4.88 15.39 17.97
CA HIS A 631 5.76 16.57 17.96
C HIS A 631 6.57 16.70 19.24
N GLY A 632 6.05 16.23 20.38
CA GLY A 632 6.77 16.15 21.66
C GLY A 632 7.96 15.18 21.65
N PHE A 633 7.94 14.15 20.79
CA PHE A 633 9.07 13.22 20.58
C PHE A 633 10.06 13.68 19.50
N ASN A 634 9.90 14.90 18.97
CA ASN A 634 10.65 15.40 17.80
C ASN A 634 10.55 14.47 16.58
N VAL A 635 9.40 13.82 16.44
CA VAL A 635 9.07 12.95 15.33
C VAL A 635 8.08 13.68 14.44
N ARG A 636 8.34 13.68 13.13
CA ARG A 636 7.32 14.06 12.14
C ARG A 636 6.60 12.80 11.66
N SER A 637 5.27 12.85 11.64
CA SER A 637 4.44 11.78 11.14
C SER A 637 4.35 11.86 9.62
N ASP A 638 4.51 10.73 8.92
CA ASP A 638 4.05 10.62 7.53
C ASP A 638 2.53 10.36 7.57
N LEU A 639 1.78 11.41 7.91
CA LEU A 639 0.33 11.31 8.03
C LEU A 639 -0.26 11.06 6.65
N LYS A 640 -0.66 9.81 6.42
CA LYS A 640 -1.32 9.35 5.21
C LYS A 640 -2.76 8.98 5.52
N PRO A 641 -3.69 9.22 4.59
CA PRO A 641 -5.06 8.71 4.65
C PRO A 641 -5.17 7.25 5.07
N GLU A 642 -4.34 6.41 4.45
CA GLU A 642 -4.23 4.95 4.63
C GLU A 642 -3.85 4.55 6.06
N ASN A 643 -3.23 5.47 6.82
CA ASN A 643 -2.71 5.23 8.17
C ASN A 643 -3.69 5.68 9.26
N ILE A 644 -4.82 6.27 8.91
CA ILE A 644 -5.83 6.76 9.86
C ILE A 644 -6.97 5.74 9.91
N LEU A 645 -6.97 4.91 10.94
CA LEU A 645 -8.02 3.92 11.17
C LEU A 645 -9.04 4.42 12.19
N LEU A 646 -10.20 3.79 12.22
CA LEU A 646 -11.16 3.88 13.32
C LEU A 646 -11.09 2.63 14.21
N ASP A 647 -11.12 2.81 15.52
CA ASP A 647 -11.34 1.70 16.47
C ASP A 647 -12.80 1.26 16.50
N TYR A 648 -13.11 0.17 17.22
CA TYR A 648 -14.48 -0.36 17.29
C TYR A 648 -15.49 0.66 17.80
N THR A 649 -15.07 1.55 18.69
CA THR A 649 -15.93 2.58 19.28
C THR A 649 -16.09 3.80 18.38
N GLY A 650 -15.24 3.95 17.36
CA GLY A 650 -15.28 5.02 16.38
C GLY A 650 -14.30 6.15 16.65
N HIS A 651 -13.34 5.99 17.58
CA HIS A 651 -12.25 6.94 17.76
C HIS A 651 -11.14 6.70 16.73
N ILE A 652 -10.37 7.73 16.44
CA ILE A 652 -9.19 7.67 15.59
C ILE A 652 -8.11 6.78 16.24
N ALA A 653 -7.52 5.92 15.41
CA ALA A 653 -6.36 5.12 15.72
C ALA A 653 -5.32 5.28 14.60
N LEU A 654 -4.34 6.14 14.85
CA LEU A 654 -3.22 6.37 13.94
C LEU A 654 -2.27 5.17 13.98
N CYS A 655 -2.13 4.51 12.83
CA CYS A 655 -1.28 3.36 12.61
C CYS A 655 -0.07 3.74 11.75
N ASP A 656 0.99 2.92 11.79
CA ASP A 656 2.13 2.95 10.87
C ASP A 656 2.94 4.28 10.82
N PHE A 657 4.11 4.25 11.48
CA PHE A 657 5.08 5.34 11.48
C PHE A 657 6.25 5.13 10.52
N GLY A 658 6.08 4.30 9.48
CA GLY A 658 7.15 3.81 8.61
C GLY A 658 7.99 4.84 7.84
N LEU A 659 7.82 6.14 8.11
CA LEU A 659 8.61 7.26 7.59
C LEU A 659 8.83 8.38 8.63
N CYS A 660 8.82 8.04 9.92
CA CYS A 660 9.11 8.98 10.99
C CYS A 660 10.60 9.37 10.99
N LYS A 661 10.90 10.57 10.47
CA LYS A 661 12.22 11.17 10.64
C LYS A 661 12.37 11.68 12.06
N LEU A 662 13.46 11.28 12.69
CA LEU A 662 13.86 11.72 14.02
C LEU A 662 14.95 12.78 13.94
N ASN A 663 15.11 13.51 15.05
CA ASN A 663 16.11 14.58 15.25
C ASN A 663 15.92 15.77 14.30
N MET A 664 14.71 16.33 14.29
CA MET A 664 14.51 17.69 13.81
C MET A 664 14.43 18.60 15.04
N SER A 665 15.54 19.22 15.43
CA SER A 665 15.49 20.39 16.33
C SER A 665 14.64 21.50 15.71
N GLU A 666 14.17 22.48 16.50
CA GLU A 666 13.36 23.62 16.01
C GLU A 666 13.99 24.38 14.84
N THR A 667 15.30 24.21 14.63
CA THR A 667 16.11 24.85 13.58
C THR A 667 16.55 23.91 12.45
N GLU A 668 16.35 22.59 12.56
CA GLU A 668 16.83 21.63 11.56
C GLU A 668 15.85 21.47 10.39
N LYS A 669 16.40 21.70 9.20
CA LYS A 669 15.71 21.60 7.91
C LYS A 669 16.15 20.32 7.22
N THR A 670 15.20 19.50 6.79
CA THR A 670 15.49 18.28 6.01
C THR A 670 14.94 18.41 4.58
N ASN A 671 15.61 17.78 3.60
CA ASN A 671 15.35 17.96 2.16
C ASN A 671 14.76 16.71 1.47
N THR A 672 14.35 15.67 2.21
CA THR A 672 13.80 14.45 1.58
C THR A 672 12.32 14.64 1.25
N PHE A 673 11.98 14.46 -0.01
CA PHE A 673 10.62 14.50 -0.54
C PHE A 673 9.84 13.23 -0.14
N CYS A 674 8.88 13.35 0.79
CA CYS A 674 8.02 12.24 1.23
C CYS A 674 6.59 12.78 1.51
N GLY A 675 5.57 12.19 0.88
CA GLY A 675 4.16 12.48 1.11
C GLY A 675 3.27 12.00 -0.05
N THR A 676 1.97 11.79 0.23
CA THR A 676 0.94 11.55 -0.79
C THR A 676 0.59 12.89 -1.46
N PRO A 677 0.66 13.04 -2.80
CA PRO A 677 0.66 14.35 -3.50
C PRO A 677 -0.42 15.33 -3.05
N GLU A 678 -1.61 14.83 -2.74
CA GLU A 678 -2.80 15.58 -2.34
C GLU A 678 -2.63 16.31 -1.00
N TYR A 679 -1.72 15.85 -0.14
CA TYR A 679 -1.53 16.32 1.23
C TYR A 679 -0.20 17.06 1.43
N ILE A 680 0.60 17.20 0.38
CA ILE A 680 1.93 17.82 0.46
C ILE A 680 1.79 19.32 0.74
N ALA A 681 2.52 19.80 1.74
CA ALA A 681 2.64 21.23 2.07
C ALA A 681 3.50 21.98 1.02
N PRO A 682 3.20 23.25 0.72
CA PRO A 682 3.88 24.01 -0.33
C PRO A 682 5.40 24.12 -0.13
N GLU A 683 5.86 24.27 1.10
CA GLU A 683 7.30 24.37 1.43
C GLU A 683 8.09 23.09 1.09
N LEU A 684 7.43 21.92 1.06
CA LEU A 684 8.05 20.66 0.63
C LEU A 684 8.28 20.64 -0.89
N LEU A 685 7.43 21.31 -1.67
CA LEU A 685 7.57 21.42 -3.12
C LEU A 685 8.68 22.40 -3.50
N GLU A 686 8.84 23.47 -2.72
CA GLU A 686 9.84 24.51 -2.95
C GLU A 686 11.24 24.12 -2.45
N SER A 687 11.41 22.93 -1.85
CA SER A 687 12.66 22.46 -1.24
C SER A 687 13.24 23.43 -0.20
N GLN A 688 12.41 24.32 0.35
CA GLN A 688 12.75 25.13 1.51
C GLN A 688 12.63 24.19 2.70
N GLY A 689 13.74 23.64 3.18
CA GLY A 689 13.66 22.60 4.20
C GLY A 689 12.73 22.98 5.36
N TYR A 690 11.99 21.99 5.84
CA TYR A 690 10.69 22.18 6.49
C TYR A 690 10.73 21.95 8.01
N THR A 691 9.66 22.31 8.72
CA THR A 691 9.51 22.10 10.18
C THR A 691 8.26 21.26 10.49
N LYS A 692 7.91 21.08 11.78
CA LYS A 692 6.71 20.35 12.23
C LYS A 692 5.38 20.95 11.71
N THR A 693 5.42 22.18 11.21
CA THR A 693 4.27 22.92 10.66
C THR A 693 3.65 22.30 9.40
N VAL A 694 4.36 21.40 8.71
CA VAL A 694 3.82 20.63 7.58
C VAL A 694 2.65 19.73 8.01
N ASP A 695 2.68 19.20 9.24
CA ASP A 695 1.61 18.33 9.74
C ASP A 695 0.30 19.11 9.96
N TRP A 696 0.40 20.41 10.29
CA TRP A 696 -0.76 21.30 10.40
C TRP A 696 -1.38 21.63 9.04
N TRP A 697 -0.57 21.73 7.99
CA TRP A 697 -1.09 21.81 6.62
C TRP A 697 -1.88 20.54 6.28
N THR A 698 -1.31 19.36 6.55
CA THR A 698 -1.98 18.08 6.32
C THR A 698 -3.30 17.99 7.10
N LEU A 699 -3.33 18.40 8.37
CA LEU A 699 -4.56 18.48 9.16
C LEU A 699 -5.61 19.39 8.48
N GLY A 700 -5.19 20.52 7.91
CA GLY A 700 -6.06 21.41 7.14
C GLY A 700 -6.62 20.76 5.87
N VAL A 701 -5.79 20.02 5.12
CA VAL A 701 -6.21 19.27 3.93
C VAL A 701 -7.23 18.20 4.31
N LEU A 702 -6.94 17.41 5.35
CA LEU A 702 -7.83 16.36 5.86
C LEU A 702 -9.18 16.92 6.30
N LEU A 703 -9.18 18.03 7.04
CA LEU A 703 -10.43 18.68 7.47
C LEU A 703 -11.25 19.18 6.27
N TYR A 704 -10.59 19.78 5.28
CA TYR A 704 -11.25 20.23 4.05
C TYR A 704 -11.87 19.05 3.30
N GLU A 705 -11.13 17.96 3.14
CA GLU A 705 -11.60 16.77 2.44
C GLU A 705 -12.76 16.09 3.18
N MET A 706 -12.71 15.96 4.51
CA MET A 706 -13.83 15.44 5.29
C MET A 706 -15.11 16.27 5.08
N MET A 707 -14.99 17.60 4.99
CA MET A 707 -16.17 18.49 4.87
C MET A 707 -16.66 18.69 3.44
N THR A 708 -15.85 18.39 2.42
CA THR A 708 -16.18 18.66 1.01
C THR A 708 -16.17 17.43 0.11
N GLY A 709 -15.58 16.32 0.57
CA GLY A 709 -15.39 15.06 -0.14
C GLY A 709 -14.17 14.99 -1.04
N LEU A 710 -13.44 16.10 -1.24
CA LEU A 710 -12.24 16.16 -2.09
C LEU A 710 -11.17 17.06 -1.48
N PRO A 711 -9.87 16.81 -1.71
CA PRO A 711 -8.80 17.72 -1.31
C PRO A 711 -8.92 19.11 -1.97
N PRO A 712 -8.46 20.19 -1.32
CA PRO A 712 -8.71 21.58 -1.75
C PRO A 712 -8.05 21.95 -3.09
N PHE A 713 -6.94 21.31 -3.44
CA PHE A 713 -6.15 21.60 -4.64
C PHE A 713 -6.11 20.42 -5.63
N TYR A 714 -7.04 19.47 -5.48
CA TYR A 714 -7.07 18.23 -6.24
C TYR A 714 -7.09 18.46 -7.76
N ASP A 715 -6.30 17.68 -8.49
CA ASP A 715 -6.32 17.56 -9.94
C ASP A 715 -5.86 16.15 -10.34
N GLU A 716 -6.30 15.62 -11.48
CA GLU A 716 -5.83 14.33 -11.98
C GLU A 716 -4.31 14.36 -12.28
N SER A 717 -3.77 15.52 -12.64
CA SER A 717 -2.34 15.71 -12.87
C SER A 717 -1.65 16.16 -11.60
N VAL A 718 -0.77 15.31 -11.05
CA VAL A 718 0.09 15.64 -9.89
C VAL A 718 0.85 16.95 -10.07
N ASN A 719 1.40 17.22 -11.26
CA ASN A 719 2.10 18.49 -11.52
C ASN A 719 1.14 19.69 -11.48
N THR A 720 -0.09 19.54 -11.98
CA THR A 720 -1.09 20.61 -11.89
C THR A 720 -1.51 20.81 -10.45
N MET A 721 -1.74 19.73 -9.70
CA MET A 721 -2.00 19.77 -8.26
C MET A 721 -0.88 20.51 -7.50
N TYR A 722 0.40 20.22 -7.79
CA TYR A 722 1.53 20.96 -7.21
C TYR A 722 1.49 22.45 -7.55
N GLN A 723 1.19 22.81 -8.80
CA GLN A 723 1.00 24.21 -9.17
C GLN A 723 -0.17 24.84 -8.39
N ARG A 724 -1.32 24.17 -8.30
CA ARG A 724 -2.48 24.63 -7.52
C ARG A 724 -2.14 24.83 -6.04
N ILE A 725 -1.43 23.88 -5.44
CA ILE A 725 -0.95 23.98 -4.05
C ILE A 725 -0.11 25.24 -3.88
N LEU A 726 0.72 25.61 -4.86
CA LEU A 726 1.56 26.81 -4.81
C LEU A 726 0.84 28.12 -5.16
N THR A 727 -0.14 28.09 -6.09
CA THR A 727 -0.67 29.33 -6.71
C THR A 727 -2.16 29.58 -6.51
N ASP A 728 -3.00 28.55 -6.47
CA ASP A 728 -4.45 28.74 -6.59
C ASP A 728 -5.07 29.26 -5.29
N PRO A 729 -6.10 30.12 -5.33
CA PRO A 729 -6.80 30.53 -4.13
C PRO A 729 -7.55 29.34 -3.52
N LEU A 730 -7.59 29.29 -2.17
CA LEU A 730 -8.40 28.31 -1.46
C LEU A 730 -9.89 28.67 -1.63
N ASN A 731 -10.63 27.78 -2.31
CA ASN A 731 -12.05 27.96 -2.58
C ASN A 731 -12.90 27.12 -1.64
N PHE A 732 -14.08 27.61 -1.30
CA PHE A 732 -15.02 26.91 -0.42
C PHE A 732 -16.40 26.85 -1.05
N PRO A 733 -17.17 25.78 -0.81
CA PRO A 733 -18.60 25.76 -1.11
C PRO A 733 -19.34 26.94 -0.45
N PRO A 734 -20.39 27.51 -1.09
CA PRO A 734 -21.13 28.65 -0.55
C PRO A 734 -21.75 28.40 0.82
N ASP A 735 -22.14 27.16 1.09
CA ASP A 735 -22.75 26.67 2.34
C ASP A 735 -21.73 26.41 3.46
N MET A 736 -20.42 26.59 3.21
CA MET A 736 -19.40 26.32 4.20
C MET A 736 -19.50 27.27 5.41
N PRO A 737 -19.64 26.76 6.65
CA PRO A 737 -19.70 27.56 7.87
C PRO A 737 -18.48 28.47 8.05
N SER A 738 -18.70 29.68 8.58
CA SER A 738 -17.65 30.70 8.74
C SER A 738 -16.50 30.23 9.64
N GLU A 739 -16.80 29.53 10.74
CA GLU A 739 -15.80 28.99 11.65
C GLU A 739 -14.93 27.92 10.99
N ALA A 740 -15.55 27.05 10.18
CA ALA A 740 -14.86 26.01 9.41
C ALA A 740 -13.95 26.63 8.34
N ARG A 741 -14.46 27.62 7.60
CA ARG A 741 -13.69 28.38 6.62
C ARG A 741 -12.47 29.07 7.25
N SER A 742 -12.66 29.69 8.41
CA SER A 742 -11.62 30.38 9.16
C SER A 742 -10.48 29.43 9.57
N VAL A 743 -10.81 28.29 10.19
CA VAL A 743 -9.78 27.34 10.65
C VAL A 743 -9.00 26.75 9.47
N MET A 744 -9.69 26.36 8.40
CA MET A 744 -9.05 25.78 7.21
C MET A 744 -8.16 26.81 6.49
N THR A 745 -8.59 28.07 6.43
CA THR A 745 -7.76 29.15 5.86
C THR A 745 -6.50 29.39 6.69
N GLY A 746 -6.60 29.30 8.01
CA GLY A 746 -5.45 29.39 8.91
C GLY A 746 -4.47 28.21 8.77
N LEU A 747 -4.98 26.98 8.70
CA LEU A 747 -4.16 25.76 8.56
C LEU A 747 -3.55 25.62 7.16
N LEU A 748 -4.27 26.03 6.11
CA LEU A 748 -3.83 26.01 4.71
C LEU A 748 -3.15 27.33 4.29
N GLN A 749 -2.52 28.02 5.24
CA GLN A 749 -1.65 29.14 4.95
C GLN A 749 -0.33 28.64 4.37
N ARG A 750 0.06 29.18 3.21
CA ARG A 750 1.25 28.73 2.47
C ARG A 750 2.54 29.08 3.18
N ASP A 751 2.62 30.28 3.74
CA ASP A 751 3.74 30.72 4.56
C ASP A 751 3.72 29.98 5.91
N PRO A 752 4.67 29.07 6.18
CA PRO A 752 4.64 28.25 7.40
C PRO A 752 4.76 29.08 8.68
N SER A 753 5.36 30.28 8.62
CA SER A 753 5.50 31.18 9.77
C SER A 753 4.20 31.88 10.16
N LYS A 754 3.25 31.97 9.23
CA LYS A 754 1.93 32.58 9.43
C LYS A 754 0.82 31.54 9.54
N ARG A 755 1.17 30.25 9.44
CA ARG A 755 0.22 29.15 9.51
C ARG A 755 -0.29 28.98 10.93
N LEU A 756 -1.58 28.72 11.06
CA LEU A 756 -2.19 28.40 12.35
C LEU A 756 -1.49 27.16 12.92
N GLY A 757 -0.94 27.27 14.13
CA GLY A 757 -0.13 26.21 14.75
C GLY A 757 1.38 26.40 14.56
N ALA A 758 1.84 27.48 13.91
CA ALA A 758 3.25 27.86 13.88
C ALA A 758 3.83 28.07 15.28
N ASN A 759 2.99 28.51 16.23
CA ASN A 759 3.35 28.67 17.64
C ASN A 759 2.93 27.47 18.52
N GLY A 760 2.67 26.32 17.91
CA GLY A 760 2.28 25.08 18.59
C GLY A 760 0.79 24.73 18.51
N GLY A 761 0.46 23.48 18.84
CA GLY A 761 -0.90 22.91 18.71
C GLY A 761 -1.96 23.64 19.52
N GLU A 762 -1.59 24.22 20.67
CA GLU A 762 -2.47 25.03 21.52
C GLU A 762 -3.10 26.23 20.79
N GLU A 763 -2.42 26.80 19.79
CA GLU A 763 -2.98 27.85 18.94
C GLU A 763 -4.20 27.36 18.15
N ILE A 764 -4.12 26.14 17.60
CA ILE A 764 -5.19 25.48 16.87
C ILE A 764 -6.35 25.14 17.82
N LYS A 765 -6.04 24.63 19.02
CA LYS A 765 -7.06 24.25 20.02
C LYS A 765 -7.92 25.42 20.49
N ARG A 766 -7.35 26.63 20.57
CA ARG A 766 -8.06 27.86 20.94
C ARG A 766 -8.93 28.43 19.83
N HIS A 767 -8.79 27.95 18.59
CA HIS A 767 -9.59 28.45 17.48
C HIS A 767 -11.10 28.19 17.74
N PRO A 768 -12.02 29.14 17.46
CA PRO A 768 -13.45 29.00 17.75
C PRO A 768 -14.11 27.73 17.22
N PHE A 769 -13.61 27.22 16.09
CA PHE A 769 -14.05 25.96 15.50
C PHE A 769 -13.94 24.77 16.46
N PHE A 770 -12.92 24.75 17.35
CA PHE A 770 -12.74 23.69 18.34
C PHE A 770 -13.12 24.14 19.75
N ALA A 771 -12.61 25.28 20.21
CA ALA A 771 -12.71 25.72 21.61
C ALA A 771 -14.15 25.84 22.14
N LYS A 772 -15.12 26.11 21.26
CA LYS A 772 -16.55 26.21 21.64
C LYS A 772 -17.24 24.85 21.83
N TYR A 773 -16.71 23.78 21.24
CA TYR A 773 -17.42 22.51 21.09
C TYR A 773 -16.65 21.31 21.65
N ILE A 774 -15.33 21.42 21.83
CA ILE A 774 -14.46 20.33 22.27
C ILE A 774 -13.90 20.64 23.65
N ASP A 775 -14.19 19.75 24.60
CA ASP A 775 -13.46 19.66 25.87
C ASP A 775 -12.27 18.71 25.68
N TRP A 776 -11.06 19.28 25.60
CA TRP A 776 -9.83 18.54 25.33
C TRP A 776 -9.49 17.49 26.39
N ASN A 777 -9.81 17.75 27.67
CA ASN A 777 -9.57 16.80 28.74
C ASN A 777 -10.50 15.60 28.62
N ARG A 778 -11.77 15.84 28.28
CA ARG A 778 -12.72 14.77 28.00
C ARG A 778 -12.37 14.01 26.72
N LEU A 779 -11.89 14.70 25.68
CA LEU A 779 -11.46 14.07 24.43
C LEU A 779 -10.30 13.10 24.68
N LEU A 780 -9.21 13.56 25.31
CA LEU A 780 -8.05 12.72 25.65
C LEU A 780 -8.39 11.57 26.60
N ALA A 781 -9.43 11.71 27.42
CA ALA A 781 -9.93 10.64 28.27
C ALA A 781 -10.90 9.68 27.54
N LYS A 782 -11.14 9.84 26.23
CA LYS A 782 -12.19 9.14 25.45
C LYS A 782 -13.58 9.20 26.12
N LYS A 783 -13.90 10.34 26.74
CA LYS A 783 -15.18 10.62 27.44
C LYS A 783 -16.17 11.44 26.60
N ILE A 784 -15.83 11.69 25.34
CA ILE A 784 -16.73 12.24 24.33
C ILE A 784 -17.14 11.08 23.43
N GLN A 785 -18.44 10.86 23.29
CA GLN A 785 -18.96 9.79 22.44
C GLN A 785 -18.62 10.08 20.97
N PRO A 786 -18.03 9.12 20.23
CA PRO A 786 -17.81 9.28 18.81
C PRO A 786 -19.11 9.50 18.04
N PRO A 787 -19.10 10.38 17.02
CA PRO A 787 -20.27 10.69 16.19
C PRO A 787 -20.66 9.55 15.24
N PHE A 788 -19.74 8.60 15.02
CA PHE A 788 -19.96 7.43 14.20
C PHE A 788 -19.24 6.25 14.83
N LYS A 789 -19.88 5.08 14.78
CA LYS A 789 -19.34 3.82 15.26
C LYS A 789 -19.31 2.81 14.09
N PRO A 790 -18.15 2.26 13.72
CA PRO A 790 -18.04 1.33 12.60
C PRO A 790 -18.71 -0.01 12.91
N SER A 791 -19.23 -0.66 11.85
CA SER A 791 -19.81 -2.00 11.95
C SER A 791 -18.70 -3.04 12.04
N VAL A 792 -18.65 -3.77 13.14
CA VAL A 792 -17.65 -4.81 13.40
C VAL A 792 -18.36 -5.97 14.10
N GLU A 793 -18.39 -7.15 13.47
CA GLU A 793 -19.10 -8.32 14.00
C GLU A 793 -18.35 -9.00 15.16
N SER A 794 -17.02 -8.98 15.12
CA SER A 794 -16.17 -9.64 16.11
C SER A 794 -14.75 -9.09 16.13
N VAL A 795 -13.96 -9.50 17.13
CA VAL A 795 -12.53 -9.18 17.23
C VAL A 795 -11.69 -9.73 16.06
N LEU A 796 -12.21 -10.71 15.32
CA LEU A 796 -11.58 -11.29 14.14
C LEU A 796 -12.04 -10.63 12.85
N ASP A 797 -13.04 -9.76 12.92
CA ASP A 797 -13.68 -9.21 11.73
C ASP A 797 -12.68 -8.39 10.91
N VAL A 798 -12.71 -8.64 9.60
CA VAL A 798 -11.90 -7.99 8.58
C VAL A 798 -12.76 -7.43 7.45
N ALA A 799 -14.09 -7.34 7.63
CA ALA A 799 -15.01 -6.83 6.61
C ALA A 799 -14.70 -5.39 6.17
N ASN A 800 -14.09 -4.60 7.05
CA ASN A 800 -13.68 -3.22 6.77
C ASN A 800 -12.27 -3.11 6.14
N PHE A 801 -11.67 -4.23 5.71
CA PHE A 801 -10.38 -4.26 4.99
C PHE A 801 -10.58 -4.69 3.53
N ASP A 802 -9.67 -4.27 2.65
CA ASP A 802 -9.73 -4.59 1.23
C ASP A 802 -9.75 -6.13 0.99
N PRO A 803 -10.76 -6.65 0.28
CA PRO A 803 -10.83 -8.05 -0.11
C PRO A 803 -9.60 -8.56 -0.88
N ASP A 804 -8.90 -7.71 -1.63
CA ASP A 804 -7.69 -8.10 -2.34
C ASP A 804 -6.58 -8.54 -1.38
N PHE A 805 -6.51 -7.95 -0.19
CA PHE A 805 -5.59 -8.37 0.86
C PHE A 805 -6.12 -9.56 1.65
N THR A 806 -7.37 -9.50 2.11
CA THR A 806 -7.92 -10.53 3.01
C THR A 806 -8.14 -11.89 2.33
N ASN A 807 -8.14 -11.93 1.00
CA ASN A 807 -8.12 -13.16 0.20
C ASN A 807 -6.71 -13.73 -0.05
N GLU A 808 -5.64 -12.99 0.24
CA GLU A 808 -4.27 -13.50 0.18
C GLU A 808 -4.01 -14.51 1.31
N GLU A 809 -3.23 -15.55 1.02
CA GLU A 809 -2.82 -16.52 2.02
C GLU A 809 -1.91 -15.86 3.07
N ALA A 810 -2.28 -16.01 4.34
CA ALA A 810 -1.53 -15.50 5.48
C ALA A 810 -0.32 -16.40 5.78
N GLN A 811 0.79 -16.12 5.10
CA GLN A 811 2.04 -16.82 5.28
C GLN A 811 3.22 -15.86 5.42
N ASP A 812 4.15 -16.21 6.32
CA ASP A 812 5.42 -15.50 6.46
C ASP A 812 6.36 -15.91 5.31
N SER A 813 6.52 -15.03 4.33
CA SER A 813 7.19 -15.36 3.07
C SER A 813 8.66 -15.76 3.26
N VAL A 814 9.08 -16.92 2.77
CA VAL A 814 10.49 -17.35 2.80
C VAL A 814 11.37 -16.35 2.06
N VAL A 815 12.56 -16.07 2.60
CA VAL A 815 13.58 -15.24 1.94
C VAL A 815 14.69 -16.17 1.46
N THR A 816 14.88 -16.26 0.15
CA THR A 816 15.87 -17.15 -0.47
C THR A 816 17.26 -16.51 -0.62
N ASP A 817 17.34 -15.17 -0.57
CA ASP A 817 18.53 -14.40 -0.98
C ASP A 817 19.13 -13.46 0.11
N SER A 818 18.81 -13.64 1.39
CA SER A 818 19.23 -12.70 2.45
C SER A 818 20.46 -13.16 3.25
N ALA A 819 21.57 -13.42 2.56
CA ALA A 819 22.87 -13.49 3.25
C ALA A 819 23.37 -12.09 3.59
N LEU A 820 22.75 -11.43 4.58
CA LEU A 820 23.30 -10.21 5.17
C LEU A 820 24.55 -10.55 5.98
N SER A 821 25.62 -9.78 5.83
CA SER A 821 26.85 -9.99 6.61
C SER A 821 26.59 -9.77 8.10
N GLU A 822 27.39 -10.40 8.96
CA GLU A 822 27.30 -10.26 10.41
C GLU A 822 27.39 -8.79 10.86
N THR A 823 28.25 -8.01 10.20
CA THR A 823 28.38 -6.56 10.46
C THR A 823 27.10 -5.78 10.16
N VAL A 824 26.32 -6.20 9.16
CA VAL A 824 25.01 -5.59 8.87
C VAL A 824 23.96 -6.07 9.87
N GLN A 825 24.00 -7.34 10.28
CA GLN A 825 23.11 -7.87 11.32
C GLN A 825 23.29 -7.12 12.65
N ASP A 826 24.53 -6.83 13.04
CA ASP A 826 24.86 -6.11 14.27
C ASP A 826 24.26 -4.69 14.32
N GLN A 827 24.01 -4.08 13.17
CA GLN A 827 23.37 -2.76 13.10
C GLN A 827 21.88 -2.81 13.50
N PHE A 828 21.22 -3.97 13.43
CA PHE A 828 19.84 -4.17 13.90
C PHE A 828 19.76 -4.56 15.39
N ARG A 829 20.88 -4.54 16.11
CA ARG A 829 20.90 -4.79 17.56
C ARG A 829 20.10 -3.71 18.30
N GLY A 830 19.24 -4.13 19.22
CA GLY A 830 18.31 -3.24 19.93
C GLY A 830 16.94 -3.12 19.26
N PHE A 831 16.69 -3.81 18.14
CA PHE A 831 15.35 -3.86 17.55
C PHE A 831 14.37 -4.70 18.38
N THR A 832 14.83 -5.79 19.00
CA THR A 832 13.98 -6.67 19.80
C THR A 832 13.52 -5.95 21.07
N TYR A 833 12.21 -5.77 21.21
CA TYR A 833 11.56 -5.15 22.36
C TYR A 833 10.55 -6.11 22.95
N ASN A 834 10.70 -6.34 24.26
CA ASN A 834 9.69 -6.98 25.06
C ASN A 834 9.49 -6.13 26.34
N PRO A 835 8.27 -5.65 26.62
CA PRO A 835 7.96 -4.84 27.80
C PRO A 835 8.38 -5.46 29.15
N ALA A 836 8.61 -6.77 29.25
CA ALA A 836 9.15 -7.36 30.49
C ALA A 836 10.66 -7.15 30.70
N ASN A 837 11.39 -6.66 29.68
CA ASN A 837 12.83 -6.40 29.75
C ASN A 837 13.19 -4.91 29.87
N GLU A 838 12.23 -3.99 29.71
CA GLU A 838 12.41 -2.54 29.81
C GLU A 838 11.28 -1.95 30.68
N HIS A 839 11.55 -0.90 31.45
CA HIS A 839 10.53 -0.27 32.30
C HIS A 839 9.26 0.08 31.50
N LEU A 840 8.07 -0.21 32.04
CA LEU A 840 6.81 0.28 31.47
C LEU A 840 6.86 1.81 31.43
N SER A 841 6.51 2.43 30.30
CA SER A 841 6.33 3.87 30.24
C SER A 841 5.26 4.29 31.25
N GLU A 842 5.64 5.10 32.23
CA GLU A 842 4.68 5.76 33.12
C GLU A 842 3.91 6.80 32.30
N SER A 843 2.60 6.89 32.53
CA SER A 843 1.78 7.97 31.99
C SER A 843 2.30 9.29 32.57
N VAL A 844 3.12 10.02 31.80
CA VAL A 844 3.61 11.33 32.20
C VAL A 844 2.42 12.27 32.33
N SER A 845 2.11 12.66 33.56
CA SER A 845 1.25 13.80 33.85
C SER A 845 1.97 15.08 33.42
N TYR A 846 1.37 15.83 32.50
CA TYR A 846 1.90 17.10 32.01
C TYR A 846 2.00 18.11 33.15
N PRO A 847 3.10 18.88 33.25
CA PRO A 847 3.13 20.08 34.06
C PRO A 847 2.08 21.06 33.50
N SER A 848 1.20 21.56 34.36
CA SER A 848 0.38 22.74 34.04
C SER A 848 1.32 23.89 33.71
N ALA A 849 1.42 24.26 32.42
CA ALA A 849 2.13 25.47 32.02
C ALA A 849 1.28 26.68 32.43
N ILE A 850 1.91 27.58 33.18
CA ILE A 850 1.42 28.92 33.55
C ILE A 850 1.37 29.80 32.30
#